data_AF-A0AAX1NDR6-F1
#
_entry.id   AF-A0AAX1NDR6-F1
#
_cell.length_a   1.000
_cell.length_b   1.000
_cell.length_c   1.000
_cell.angle_alpha   90.00
_cell.angle_beta   90.00
_cell.angle_gamma   90.00
#
_symmetry.space_group_name_H-M   'P 1'
#
loop_
_entity.id
_entity.type
_entity.pdbx_description
1 polymer ?
#
loop_
_entity_poly.entity_id
_entity_poly.type
_entity_poly.pdbx_seq_one_letter_code
_entity_poly.pdbx_strand_id
1 'polypeptide(L)'
;MKNSIQYIITLLLLLCNVFVFAQNKEKEEEDIATTLERKKYEDIDYKKYYPELKPQYDTEISDAQLQELKKIIKYQPLEVNPLFQVSEYYYQRINSFDVLRQYQAIQSTCDSATRYIELFEKNLTEKEIKKKWKRYYLEFLQFPANQGKGLEKVTQIEIQSELARRKEVLAKQKSEVDSIYINFKECINEYLIANEQFREVCGKYPTIKDFYILAEYDNVFEEIQPIKDHYLKALEAFQRYKQALEIHPIEGYTTEIIEVGIDNYRIHGLTTTSFLNEDIRMWNYAKWFDDVSQFYQAEILPMRSLVTAYDHYLNDVINQKEKSNVPSEDRFYLDVRKIGKIKKYDPNAFPVNIYEYKEQKINLLNQITYSEVLNSGRKGDLKYIRSQADIWTECRKAIHRLRKIPTDQNSMGYKKHATFFAQEYQDDLSNYVNNEKSSIKLTQQKSEDLLKTIIENYFSSTLSDSAQFVAYQKDSISLESIQETNDFIVRRMKTIHTRPNKDDHTLVIGTIKDKKSLAVFVADIDTLNEVNWLSKYEFDKKEYQDAPNIDIPNINVKGGVVHLMLSAEGIKVGDNEISLDNKVVIFDAKTGNQLNEIPVSSQRYPRVFEYLQETKSYLIAYKGKTKNSIQEYDTLNIQNIKIDGEQLWSSNYLMKGMITEILPLQNQFLLVANINKLSDINETNVLLANNMEFGKFNTAILKIDSFGQAKDGTVLKSEQPYESIFALSDYDNTLNLIGVKGDYSRDKNYTNKDLMLVSMRINNLKVEEKNIQ
;
A
#
# COMPACT_ATOMS: atom_id res chain seq x y z
N MET A 1 -71.70 18.41 -9.08
CA MET A 1 -71.41 17.00 -8.71
C MET A 1 -70.47 16.81 -7.52
N LYS A 2 -70.04 17.85 -6.77
CA LYS A 2 -69.33 17.67 -5.48
C LYS A 2 -70.19 17.90 -4.22
N ASN A 3 -71.39 18.49 -4.34
CA ASN A 3 -72.26 18.74 -3.17
C ASN A 3 -73.31 17.66 -2.90
N SER A 4 -73.44 16.65 -3.77
CA SER A 4 -74.48 15.61 -3.65
C SER A 4 -74.01 14.35 -2.90
N ILE A 5 -72.70 14.10 -2.84
CA ILE A 5 -72.12 12.95 -2.11
C ILE A 5 -72.00 13.26 -0.61
N GLN A 6 -71.77 14.53 -0.27
CA GLN A 6 -71.65 14.98 1.13
C GLN A 6 -73.00 14.92 1.87
N TYR A 7 -74.12 15.19 1.19
CA TYR A 7 -75.46 15.05 1.79
C TYR A 7 -75.86 13.59 2.03
N ILE A 8 -75.46 12.65 1.18
CA ILE A 8 -75.80 11.23 1.34
C ILE A 8 -74.99 10.60 2.49
N ILE A 9 -73.72 10.98 2.66
CA ILE A 9 -72.88 10.48 3.77
C ILE A 9 -73.33 11.07 5.12
N THR A 10 -73.76 12.34 5.15
CA THR A 10 -74.27 12.98 6.38
C THR A 10 -75.65 12.44 6.77
N LEU A 11 -76.50 12.08 5.79
CA LEU A 11 -77.80 11.45 6.06
C LEU A 11 -77.66 9.99 6.54
N LEU A 12 -76.65 9.24 6.05
CA LEU A 12 -76.35 7.89 6.56
C LEU A 12 -75.81 7.91 7.99
N LEU A 13 -74.97 8.89 8.36
CA LEU A 13 -74.45 9.03 9.73
C LEU A 13 -75.49 9.54 10.74
N LEU A 14 -76.50 10.31 10.29
CA LEU A 14 -77.63 10.71 11.12
C LEU A 14 -78.64 9.57 11.31
N LEU A 15 -78.88 8.73 10.31
CA LEU A 15 -79.78 7.57 10.44
C LEU A 15 -79.15 6.41 11.23
N CYS A 16 -77.83 6.23 11.21
CA CYS A 16 -77.15 5.26 12.07
C CYS A 16 -77.14 5.67 13.56
N ASN A 17 -77.17 6.96 13.88
CA ASN A 17 -77.26 7.42 15.28
C ASN A 17 -78.69 7.44 15.84
N VAL A 18 -79.72 7.48 14.98
CA VAL A 18 -81.13 7.38 15.42
C VAL A 18 -81.59 5.93 15.58
N PHE A 19 -80.93 4.96 14.94
CA PHE A 19 -81.28 3.53 15.08
C PHE A 19 -80.57 2.77 16.21
N VAL A 20 -79.66 3.41 16.97
CA VAL A 20 -79.09 2.80 18.20
C VAL A 20 -79.80 3.30 19.48
N PHE A 21 -80.60 4.37 19.40
CA PHE A 21 -81.39 4.89 20.52
C PHE A 21 -82.86 4.43 20.54
N ALA A 22 -83.17 3.33 19.86
CA ALA A 22 -84.41 2.59 20.02
C ALA A 22 -84.12 1.11 20.33
N GLN A 23 -83.18 0.85 21.24
CA GLN A 23 -83.23 -0.40 21.99
C GLN A 23 -84.38 -0.31 22.97
N ASN A 24 -85.34 -1.20 22.75
CA ASN A 24 -86.28 -1.74 23.70
C ASN A 24 -86.01 -1.31 25.15
N LYS A 25 -87.01 -0.70 25.76
CA LYS A 25 -87.26 -0.82 27.21
C LYS A 25 -87.69 -2.25 27.52
N GLU A 26 -86.96 -3.24 27.01
CA GLU A 26 -86.94 -4.58 27.58
C GLU A 26 -86.25 -4.38 28.92
N LYS A 27 -86.93 -4.76 30.00
CA LYS A 27 -86.21 -5.12 31.21
C LYS A 27 -85.16 -6.13 30.75
N GLU A 28 -83.89 -5.75 30.73
CA GLU A 28 -82.83 -6.76 30.79
C GLU A 28 -83.21 -7.65 31.97
N GLU A 29 -83.61 -8.89 31.66
CA GLU A 29 -83.76 -9.90 32.69
C GLU A 29 -82.36 -10.09 33.26
N GLU A 30 -82.12 -9.38 34.36
CA GLU A 30 -80.91 -9.43 35.13
C GLU A 30 -80.60 -10.91 35.42
N ASP A 31 -79.49 -11.41 34.83
CA ASP A 31 -79.10 -12.81 34.90
C ASP A 31 -79.25 -13.35 36.33
N ILE A 32 -79.66 -14.61 36.47
CA ILE A 32 -79.97 -15.27 37.74
C ILE A 32 -78.80 -15.09 38.71
N ALA A 33 -77.57 -15.12 38.23
CA ALA A 33 -76.37 -14.85 39.02
C ALA A 33 -76.34 -13.43 39.61
N THR A 34 -76.66 -12.41 38.82
CA THR A 34 -76.70 -11.00 39.26
C THR A 34 -77.89 -10.73 40.18
N THR A 35 -79.04 -11.37 39.93
CA THR A 35 -80.22 -11.30 40.81
C THR A 35 -79.97 -11.97 42.16
N LEU A 36 -79.30 -13.13 42.18
CA LEU A 36 -78.88 -13.82 43.42
C LEU A 36 -77.82 -13.02 44.17
N GLU A 37 -76.86 -12.42 43.46
CA GLU A 37 -75.88 -11.51 44.04
C GLU A 37 -76.57 -10.31 44.70
N ARG A 38 -77.45 -9.62 43.97
CA ARG A 38 -78.21 -8.49 44.51
C ARG A 38 -78.98 -8.88 45.77
N LYS A 39 -79.74 -9.99 45.74
CA LYS A 39 -80.46 -10.48 46.94
C LYS A 39 -79.52 -10.77 48.11
N LYS A 40 -78.35 -11.35 47.84
CA LYS A 40 -77.35 -11.64 48.88
C LYS A 40 -76.84 -10.36 49.55
N TYR A 41 -76.53 -9.30 48.79
CA TYR A 41 -75.89 -8.09 49.34
C TYR A 41 -76.84 -6.94 49.64
N GLU A 42 -78.07 -6.90 49.13
CA GLU A 42 -79.07 -5.94 49.60
C GLU A 42 -79.57 -6.29 51.01
N ASP A 43 -79.75 -7.59 51.28
CA ASP A 43 -80.29 -8.09 52.56
C ASP A 43 -79.20 -8.42 53.60
N ILE A 44 -77.91 -8.30 53.27
CA ILE A 44 -76.82 -8.60 54.22
C ILE A 44 -76.79 -7.56 55.35
N ASP A 45 -76.78 -8.02 56.60
CA ASP A 45 -76.58 -7.14 57.74
C ASP A 45 -75.09 -6.79 57.85
N TYR A 46 -74.68 -5.66 57.28
CA TYR A 46 -73.31 -5.18 57.32
C TYR A 46 -72.73 -5.13 58.75
N LYS A 47 -73.58 -4.94 59.77
CA LYS A 47 -73.18 -5.00 61.19
C LYS A 47 -72.56 -6.34 61.58
N LYS A 48 -73.08 -7.44 61.05
CA LYS A 48 -72.60 -8.81 61.35
C LYS A 48 -71.35 -9.14 60.55
N TYR A 49 -71.20 -8.52 59.38
CA TYR A 49 -70.08 -8.75 58.48
C TYR A 49 -68.86 -7.86 58.80
N TYR A 50 -69.11 -6.68 59.38
CA TYR A 50 -68.06 -5.72 59.76
C TYR A 50 -66.95 -6.32 60.65
N PRO A 51 -67.23 -7.13 61.71
CA PRO A 51 -66.16 -7.75 62.51
C PRO A 51 -65.20 -8.66 61.72
N GLU A 52 -65.66 -9.26 60.62
CA GLU A 52 -64.84 -10.11 59.72
C GLU A 52 -64.05 -9.30 58.69
N LEU A 53 -64.40 -8.02 58.54
CA LEU A 53 -63.78 -7.05 57.63
C LEU A 53 -63.05 -5.93 58.38
N LYS A 54 -63.05 -5.99 59.72
CA LYS A 54 -62.59 -4.93 60.60
C LYS A 54 -61.06 -4.86 60.52
N PRO A 55 -60.49 -3.70 60.20
CA PRO A 55 -59.05 -3.53 60.12
C PRO A 55 -58.55 -3.31 61.55
N GLN A 56 -57.95 -4.32 62.17
CA GLN A 56 -56.98 -4.04 63.22
C GLN A 56 -55.75 -3.40 62.57
N TYR A 57 -55.03 -2.56 63.33
CA TYR A 57 -53.77 -1.95 62.90
C TYR A 57 -52.77 -2.97 62.31
N ASP A 58 -52.87 -4.25 62.71
CA ASP A 58 -51.99 -5.35 62.31
C ASP A 58 -52.66 -6.43 61.43
N THR A 59 -53.90 -6.25 60.95
CA THR A 59 -54.58 -7.26 60.10
C THR A 59 -54.81 -6.75 58.68
N GLU A 60 -54.25 -7.47 57.70
CA GLU A 60 -54.42 -7.17 56.28
C GLU A 60 -55.78 -7.63 55.75
N ILE A 61 -56.45 -6.77 54.98
CA ILE A 61 -57.65 -7.15 54.22
C ILE A 61 -57.21 -8.02 53.03
N SER A 62 -57.76 -9.22 52.90
CA SER A 62 -57.48 -10.12 51.77
C SER A 62 -58.15 -9.68 50.46
N ASP A 63 -57.62 -10.14 49.33
CA ASP A 63 -58.21 -9.90 48.00
C ASP A 63 -59.67 -10.38 47.90
N ALA A 64 -60.02 -11.46 48.59
CA ALA A 64 -61.40 -11.95 48.66
C ALA A 64 -62.31 -10.98 49.42
N GLN A 65 -61.86 -10.47 50.57
CA GLN A 65 -62.59 -9.48 51.36
C GLN A 65 -62.75 -8.14 50.62
N LEU A 66 -61.76 -7.73 49.81
CA LEU A 66 -61.88 -6.56 48.94
C LEU A 66 -63.05 -6.68 47.95
N GLN A 67 -63.20 -7.85 47.32
CA GLN A 67 -64.29 -8.06 46.35
C GLN A 67 -65.65 -8.00 47.03
N GLU A 68 -65.77 -8.60 48.23
CA GLU A 68 -67.00 -8.54 49.03
C GLU A 68 -67.31 -7.09 49.46
N LEU A 69 -66.31 -6.32 49.89
CA LEU A 69 -66.46 -4.89 50.20
C LEU A 69 -66.94 -4.06 49.00
N LYS A 70 -66.40 -4.31 47.80
CA LYS A 70 -66.84 -3.62 46.57
C LYS A 70 -68.28 -3.95 46.21
N LYS A 71 -68.72 -5.20 46.42
CA LYS A 71 -70.13 -5.59 46.25
C LYS A 71 -71.03 -4.90 47.27
N ILE A 72 -70.60 -4.80 48.53
CA ILE A 72 -71.35 -4.07 49.57
C ILE A 72 -71.49 -2.58 49.19
N ILE A 73 -70.44 -1.92 48.70
CA ILE A 73 -70.52 -0.53 48.22
C ILE A 73 -71.52 -0.38 47.07
N LYS A 74 -71.59 -1.37 46.16
CA LYS A 74 -72.49 -1.37 45.01
C LYS A 74 -73.96 -1.50 45.41
N TYR A 75 -74.28 -2.42 46.32
CA TYR A 75 -75.67 -2.76 46.69
C TYR A 75 -76.17 -2.07 47.96
N GLN A 76 -75.29 -1.52 48.80
CA GLN A 76 -75.62 -0.75 50.00
C GLN A 76 -74.95 0.65 49.98
N PRO A 77 -75.30 1.53 49.04
CA PRO A 77 -74.62 2.83 48.86
C PRO A 77 -74.77 3.80 50.04
N LEU A 78 -75.69 3.53 50.96
CA LEU A 78 -75.90 4.33 52.19
C LEU A 78 -74.97 3.91 53.34
N GLU A 79 -74.33 2.74 53.26
CA GLU A 79 -73.33 2.32 54.25
C GLU A 79 -71.96 2.92 53.89
N VAL A 80 -71.46 3.83 54.73
CA VAL A 80 -70.28 4.66 54.41
C VAL A 80 -68.96 3.98 54.80
N ASN A 81 -68.93 3.19 55.88
CA ASN A 81 -67.70 2.54 56.38
C ASN A 81 -66.98 1.62 55.35
N PRO A 82 -67.67 0.84 54.49
CA PRO A 82 -67.01 0.04 53.45
C PRO A 82 -66.05 0.84 52.56
N LEU A 83 -66.34 2.11 52.27
CA LEU A 83 -65.46 2.98 51.47
C LEU A 83 -64.10 3.19 52.16
N PHE A 84 -64.12 3.37 53.49
CA PHE A 84 -62.89 3.47 54.29
C PHE A 84 -62.11 2.15 54.29
N GLN A 85 -62.80 1.01 54.43
CA GLN A 85 -62.17 -0.32 54.40
C GLN A 85 -61.45 -0.60 53.07
N VAL A 86 -62.06 -0.22 51.95
CA VAL A 86 -61.41 -0.34 50.64
C VAL A 86 -60.20 0.60 50.54
N SER A 87 -60.27 1.80 51.11
CA SER A 87 -59.09 2.69 51.16
C SER A 87 -57.96 2.14 52.01
N GLU A 88 -58.27 1.49 53.14
CA GLU A 88 -57.30 0.85 54.04
C GLU A 88 -56.55 -0.27 53.32
N TYR A 89 -57.28 -1.14 52.63
CA TYR A 89 -56.70 -2.21 51.83
C TYR A 89 -55.63 -1.68 50.85
N TYR A 90 -55.98 -0.64 50.09
CA TYR A 90 -55.03 -0.05 49.13
C TYR A 90 -53.87 0.65 49.86
N TYR A 91 -54.13 1.33 50.96
CA TYR A 91 -53.10 2.00 51.77
C TYR A 91 -52.06 1.01 52.33
N GLN A 92 -52.48 -0.16 52.79
CA GLN A 92 -51.59 -1.22 53.29
C GLN A 92 -50.80 -1.90 52.17
N ARG A 93 -51.45 -2.16 51.02
CA ARG A 93 -50.86 -2.90 49.90
C ARG A 93 -49.69 -2.17 49.23
N ILE A 94 -49.59 -0.85 49.36
CA ILE A 94 -48.53 -0.04 48.72
C ILE A 94 -47.12 -0.55 49.05
N ASN A 95 -46.89 -0.92 50.32
CA ASN A 95 -45.57 -1.36 50.79
C ASN A 95 -45.19 -2.78 50.34
N SER A 96 -46.11 -3.54 49.74
CA SER A 96 -45.84 -4.89 49.21
C SER A 96 -45.26 -4.88 47.80
N PHE A 97 -45.27 -3.73 47.12
CA PHE A 97 -44.83 -3.62 45.74
C PHE A 97 -43.36 -3.23 45.65
N ASP A 98 -42.69 -3.80 44.65
CA ASP A 98 -41.32 -3.42 44.31
C ASP A 98 -41.28 -2.06 43.59
N VAL A 99 -40.51 -1.11 44.12
CA VAL A 99 -40.44 0.28 43.63
C VAL A 99 -39.97 0.39 42.18
N LEU A 100 -39.01 -0.44 41.74
CA LEU A 100 -38.44 -0.35 40.39
C LEU A 100 -39.17 -1.25 39.39
N ARG A 101 -39.66 -2.42 39.82
CA ARG A 101 -40.33 -3.40 38.95
C ARG A 101 -41.83 -3.17 38.82
N GLN A 102 -42.46 -2.63 39.86
CA GLN A 102 -43.92 -2.49 39.97
C GLN A 102 -44.35 -1.02 40.19
N TYR A 103 -43.55 -0.07 39.73
CA TYR A 103 -43.83 1.36 39.77
C TYR A 103 -45.29 1.74 39.43
N GLN A 104 -45.81 1.24 38.30
CA GLN A 104 -47.20 1.55 37.88
C GLN A 104 -48.25 1.02 38.86
N ALA A 105 -47.97 -0.11 39.52
CA ALA A 105 -48.87 -0.68 40.52
C ALA A 105 -48.91 0.20 41.77
N ILE A 106 -47.78 0.75 42.22
CA ILE A 106 -47.70 1.70 43.33
C ILE A 106 -48.52 2.95 43.02
N GLN A 107 -48.29 3.57 41.85
CA GLN A 107 -49.01 4.77 41.41
C GLN A 107 -50.53 4.56 41.39
N SER A 108 -50.97 3.48 40.75
CA SER A 108 -52.39 3.11 40.66
C SER A 108 -53.03 2.80 42.03
N THR A 109 -52.25 2.20 42.93
CA THR A 109 -52.69 1.86 44.29
C THR A 109 -52.83 3.13 45.15
N CYS A 110 -51.87 4.06 45.08
CA CYS A 110 -51.97 5.38 45.73
C CYS A 110 -53.19 6.18 45.24
N ASP A 111 -53.43 6.19 43.93
CA ASP A 111 -54.60 6.86 43.32
C ASP A 111 -55.91 6.21 43.77
N SER A 112 -55.94 4.88 43.84
CA SER A 112 -57.10 4.13 44.33
C SER A 112 -57.37 4.42 45.81
N ALA A 113 -56.36 4.38 46.67
CA ALA A 113 -56.48 4.71 48.09
C ALA A 113 -57.03 6.14 48.28
N THR A 114 -56.44 7.12 47.59
CA THR A 114 -56.84 8.54 47.64
C THR A 114 -58.29 8.72 47.21
N ARG A 115 -58.68 8.12 46.08
CA ARG A 115 -60.06 8.17 45.57
C ARG A 115 -61.07 7.63 46.58
N TYR A 116 -60.79 6.49 47.22
CA TYR A 116 -61.71 5.92 48.21
C TYR A 116 -61.75 6.72 49.52
N ILE A 117 -60.65 7.37 49.91
CA ILE A 117 -60.66 8.36 51.00
C ILE A 117 -61.58 9.54 50.66
N GLU A 118 -61.47 10.12 49.45
CA GLU A 118 -62.31 11.25 49.02
C GLU A 118 -63.80 10.89 48.95
N LEU A 119 -64.11 9.68 48.46
CA LEU A 119 -65.48 9.17 48.45
C LEU A 119 -66.03 8.97 49.87
N PHE A 120 -65.19 8.46 50.79
CA PHE A 120 -65.55 8.30 52.20
C PHE A 120 -65.82 9.66 52.86
N GLU A 121 -64.92 10.64 52.69
CA GLU A 121 -65.08 12.00 53.23
C GLU A 121 -66.36 12.68 52.74
N LYS A 122 -66.63 12.59 51.44
CA LYS A 122 -67.79 13.22 50.80
C LYS A 122 -69.12 12.69 51.35
N ASN A 123 -69.17 11.39 51.69
CA ASN A 123 -70.38 10.72 52.12
C ASN A 123 -70.54 10.66 53.66
N LEU A 124 -69.51 11.05 54.41
CA LEU A 124 -69.52 11.03 55.87
C LEU A 124 -70.25 12.26 56.44
N THR A 125 -71.24 12.04 57.32
CA THR A 125 -71.99 13.12 57.99
C THR A 125 -71.88 13.01 59.51
N GLU A 126 -71.99 14.13 60.24
CA GLU A 126 -71.99 14.11 61.71
C GLU A 126 -73.05 13.19 62.32
N LYS A 127 -74.22 13.08 61.67
CA LYS A 127 -75.31 12.22 62.13
C LYS A 127 -74.92 10.74 62.06
N GLU A 128 -74.22 10.34 61.00
CA GLU A 128 -73.72 8.97 60.84
C GLU A 128 -72.68 8.64 61.92
N ILE A 129 -71.73 9.55 62.17
CA ILE A 129 -70.71 9.39 63.20
C ILE A 129 -71.38 9.26 64.58
N LYS A 130 -72.26 10.19 64.97
CA LYS A 130 -72.96 10.15 66.27
C LYS A 130 -73.75 8.86 66.48
N LYS A 131 -74.33 8.27 65.42
CA LYS A 131 -75.09 7.02 65.49
C LYS A 131 -74.21 5.77 65.53
N LYS A 132 -73.09 5.76 64.82
CA LYS A 132 -72.27 4.56 64.58
C LYS A 132 -70.84 4.62 65.16
N TRP A 133 -70.45 5.68 65.89
CA TRP A 133 -69.08 5.90 66.38
C TRP A 133 -68.48 4.71 67.13
N LYS A 134 -69.20 4.14 68.11
CA LYS A 134 -68.72 3.00 68.93
C LYS A 134 -68.55 1.72 68.10
N ARG A 135 -69.27 1.63 66.98
CA ARG A 135 -69.35 0.40 66.20
C ARG A 135 -68.33 0.35 65.05
N TYR A 136 -68.22 1.43 64.27
CA TYR A 136 -67.45 1.41 63.02
C TYR A 136 -66.25 2.35 62.99
N TYR A 137 -66.20 3.33 63.89
CA TYR A 137 -65.20 4.40 63.81
C TYR A 137 -64.28 4.49 65.02
N LEU A 138 -64.53 3.70 66.07
CA LEU A 138 -63.77 3.73 67.33
C LEU A 138 -62.25 3.59 67.13
N GLU A 139 -61.84 2.85 66.10
CA GLU A 139 -60.44 2.63 65.72
C GLU A 139 -59.71 3.91 65.31
N PHE A 140 -60.42 4.95 64.87
CA PHE A 140 -59.80 6.23 64.54
C PHE A 140 -59.10 6.89 65.73
N LEU A 141 -59.43 6.50 66.98
CA LEU A 141 -58.73 6.93 68.18
C LEU A 141 -57.36 6.27 68.36
N GLN A 142 -57.15 5.12 67.72
CA GLN A 142 -55.91 4.34 67.79
C GLN A 142 -54.93 4.69 66.67
N PHE A 143 -55.41 5.35 65.60
CA PHE A 143 -54.55 5.74 64.48
C PHE A 143 -53.56 6.85 64.85
N PRO A 144 -52.40 6.92 64.16
CA PRO A 144 -51.30 7.83 64.50
C PRO A 144 -51.69 9.30 64.65
N ALA A 145 -52.59 9.84 63.82
CA ALA A 145 -53.02 11.24 63.93
C ALA A 145 -53.74 11.59 65.26
N ASN A 146 -54.23 10.58 65.98
CA ASN A 146 -55.03 10.73 67.19
C ASN A 146 -54.44 10.02 68.41
N GLN A 147 -53.29 9.36 68.26
CA GLN A 147 -52.60 8.66 69.33
C GLN A 147 -52.25 9.64 70.48
N GLY A 148 -52.48 9.23 71.72
CA GLY A 148 -52.16 10.02 72.93
C GLY A 148 -53.18 11.10 73.32
N LYS A 149 -54.27 11.30 72.56
CA LYS A 149 -55.30 12.32 72.85
C LYS A 149 -56.29 11.95 73.99
N GLY A 150 -56.29 10.70 74.46
CA GLY A 150 -57.10 10.26 75.62
C GLY A 150 -58.63 10.38 75.45
N LEU A 151 -59.13 10.34 74.22
CA LEU A 151 -60.54 10.55 73.91
C LEU A 151 -61.37 9.27 74.11
N GLU A 152 -62.59 9.38 74.63
CA GLU A 152 -63.52 8.25 74.79
C GLU A 152 -64.48 8.08 73.59
N LYS A 153 -64.61 9.11 72.74
CA LYS A 153 -65.54 9.15 71.60
C LYS A 153 -64.87 9.75 70.37
N VAL A 154 -65.20 9.18 69.20
CA VAL A 154 -64.76 9.67 67.90
C VAL A 154 -65.72 10.74 67.40
N THR A 155 -65.18 11.89 67.01
CA THR A 155 -65.91 12.94 66.31
C THR A 155 -65.41 13.04 64.86
N GLN A 156 -66.01 13.97 64.11
CA GLN A 156 -65.58 14.24 62.74
C GLN A 156 -64.14 14.76 62.66
N ILE A 157 -63.66 15.44 63.70
CA ILE A 157 -62.31 16.03 63.74
C ILE A 157 -61.24 14.94 63.74
N GLU A 158 -61.38 13.90 64.55
CA GLU A 158 -60.41 12.80 64.61
C GLU A 158 -60.36 12.02 63.29
N ILE A 159 -61.51 11.81 62.65
CA ILE A 159 -61.59 11.16 61.35
C ILE A 159 -60.89 12.02 60.28
N GLN A 160 -61.25 13.29 60.18
CA GLN A 160 -60.64 14.20 59.19
C GLN A 160 -59.13 14.37 59.38
N SER A 161 -58.66 14.42 60.64
CA SER A 161 -57.23 14.52 60.95
C SER A 161 -56.44 13.31 60.42
N GLU A 162 -56.97 12.10 60.59
CA GLU A 162 -56.33 10.89 60.08
C GLU A 162 -56.40 10.78 58.55
N LEU A 163 -57.54 11.13 57.95
CA LEU A 163 -57.67 11.10 56.49
C LEU A 163 -56.74 12.11 55.81
N ALA A 164 -56.60 13.32 56.38
CA ALA A 164 -55.64 14.32 55.93
C ALA A 164 -54.20 13.79 56.01
N ARG A 165 -53.81 13.19 57.15
CA ARG A 165 -52.49 12.56 57.33
C ARG A 165 -52.23 11.48 56.27
N ARG A 166 -53.22 10.62 55.99
CA ARG A 166 -53.08 9.55 54.99
C ARG A 166 -52.93 10.07 53.58
N LYS A 167 -53.70 11.09 53.18
CA LYS A 167 -53.52 11.74 51.87
C LYS A 167 -52.12 12.36 51.74
N GLU A 168 -51.61 12.98 52.80
CA GLU A 168 -50.25 13.52 52.83
C GLU A 168 -49.20 12.40 52.66
N VAL A 169 -49.34 11.29 53.39
CA VAL A 169 -48.46 10.12 53.25
C VAL A 169 -48.51 9.54 51.84
N LEU A 170 -49.70 9.35 51.27
CA LEU A 170 -49.87 8.82 49.91
C LEU A 170 -49.26 9.74 48.86
N ALA A 171 -49.47 11.06 48.99
CA ALA A 171 -48.89 12.05 48.08
C ALA A 171 -47.36 12.06 48.16
N LYS A 172 -46.81 12.02 49.39
CA LYS A 172 -45.38 11.94 49.64
C LYS A 172 -44.78 10.67 49.04
N GLN A 173 -45.36 9.51 49.36
CA GLN A 173 -44.94 8.21 48.84
C GLN A 173 -44.93 8.18 47.30
N LYS A 174 -45.98 8.72 46.68
CA LYS A 174 -46.09 8.82 45.22
C LYS A 174 -44.94 9.65 44.63
N SER A 175 -44.68 10.82 45.21
CA SER A 175 -43.61 11.72 44.73
C SER A 175 -42.19 11.17 44.94
N GLU A 176 -41.95 10.47 46.06
CA GLU A 176 -40.65 9.86 46.36
C GLU A 176 -40.37 8.68 45.42
N VAL A 177 -41.35 7.80 45.21
CA VAL A 177 -41.26 6.68 44.26
C VAL A 177 -41.10 7.17 42.82
N ASP A 178 -41.80 8.24 42.42
CA ASP A 178 -41.60 8.90 41.12
C ASP A 178 -40.16 9.33 40.93
N SER A 179 -39.58 10.01 41.93
CA SER A 179 -38.20 10.48 41.88
C SER A 179 -37.20 9.34 41.72
N ILE A 180 -37.36 8.26 42.49
CA ILE A 180 -36.51 7.07 42.39
C ILE A 180 -36.60 6.46 40.98
N TYR A 181 -37.82 6.17 40.52
CA TYR A 181 -38.04 5.46 39.26
C TYR A 181 -37.60 6.28 38.03
N ILE A 182 -37.92 7.58 37.98
CA ILE A 182 -37.57 8.45 36.85
C ILE A 182 -36.04 8.56 36.73
N ASN A 183 -35.34 8.86 37.81
CA ASN A 183 -33.88 8.99 37.79
C ASN A 183 -33.20 7.64 37.43
N PHE A 184 -33.71 6.52 37.95
CA PHE A 184 -33.19 5.19 37.62
C PHE A 184 -33.39 4.86 36.13
N LYS A 185 -34.58 5.12 35.58
CA LYS A 185 -34.88 4.89 34.18
C LYS A 185 -34.06 5.80 33.25
N GLU A 186 -33.87 7.06 33.64
CA GLU A 186 -33.02 8.00 32.90
C GLU A 186 -31.57 7.51 32.84
N CYS A 187 -31.01 7.05 33.96
CA CYS A 187 -29.68 6.43 34.00
C CYS A 187 -29.56 5.27 32.99
N ILE A 188 -30.54 4.36 32.96
CA ILE A 188 -30.55 3.23 32.02
C ILE A 188 -30.58 3.71 30.58
N ASN A 189 -31.50 4.61 30.26
CA ASN A 189 -31.70 5.09 28.88
C ASN A 189 -30.45 5.78 28.35
N GLU A 190 -29.88 6.71 29.11
CA GLU A 190 -28.67 7.45 28.71
C GLU A 190 -27.48 6.50 28.49
N TYR A 191 -27.30 5.51 29.37
CA TYR A 191 -26.26 4.49 29.17
C TYR A 191 -26.49 3.60 27.94
N LEU A 192 -27.74 3.20 27.69
CA LEU A 192 -28.07 2.38 26.51
C LEU A 192 -27.85 3.16 25.20
N ILE A 193 -28.11 4.47 25.19
CA ILE A 193 -27.80 5.33 24.04
C ILE A 193 -26.28 5.36 23.80
N ALA A 194 -25.47 5.56 24.84
CA ALA A 194 -24.01 5.52 24.71
C ALA A 194 -23.52 4.15 24.20
N ASN A 195 -24.08 3.06 24.71
CA ASN A 195 -23.77 1.70 24.26
C ASN A 195 -24.11 1.49 22.78
N GLU A 196 -25.30 1.91 22.34
CA GLU A 196 -25.76 1.78 20.96
C GLU A 196 -24.84 2.54 19.99
N GLN A 197 -24.57 3.82 20.28
CA GLN A 197 -23.66 4.66 19.49
C GLN A 197 -22.24 4.05 19.42
N PHE A 198 -21.73 3.53 20.54
CA PHE A 198 -20.44 2.83 20.54
C PHE A 198 -20.45 1.57 19.66
N ARG A 199 -21.56 0.83 19.64
CA ARG A 199 -21.72 -0.35 18.76
C ARG A 199 -21.75 0.04 17.29
N GLU A 200 -22.38 1.16 16.95
CA GLU A 200 -22.38 1.71 15.58
C GLU A 200 -20.97 2.08 15.12
N VAL A 201 -20.19 2.76 15.97
CA VAL A 201 -18.78 3.10 15.71
C VAL A 201 -17.95 1.82 15.50
N CYS A 202 -18.13 0.83 16.36
CA CYS A 202 -17.50 -0.49 16.23
C CYS A 202 -17.90 -1.25 14.95
N GLY A 203 -19.10 -0.97 14.42
CA GLY A 203 -19.57 -1.49 13.14
C GLY A 203 -18.96 -0.78 11.93
N LYS A 204 -18.84 0.56 12.00
CA LYS A 204 -18.26 1.40 10.94
C LYS A 204 -16.75 1.18 10.77
N TYR A 205 -16.01 1.02 11.87
CA TYR A 205 -14.56 0.85 11.85
C TYR A 205 -14.15 -0.55 12.37
N PRO A 206 -13.81 -1.50 11.48
CA PRO A 206 -13.55 -2.89 11.87
C PRO A 206 -12.32 -3.08 12.76
N THR A 207 -11.33 -2.19 12.67
CA THR A 207 -10.11 -2.23 13.47
C THR A 207 -9.85 -0.87 14.12
N ILE A 208 -9.17 -0.87 15.27
CA ILE A 208 -8.79 0.37 15.94
C ILE A 208 -7.82 1.22 15.09
N LYS A 209 -7.03 0.58 14.22
CA LYS A 209 -6.16 1.29 13.28
C LYS A 209 -6.96 2.04 12.21
N ASP A 210 -8.00 1.39 11.66
CA ASP A 210 -8.88 2.06 10.68
C ASP A 210 -9.65 3.20 11.35
N PHE A 211 -10.14 3.00 12.58
CA PHE A 211 -10.74 4.07 13.39
C PHE A 211 -9.81 5.29 13.48
N TYR A 212 -8.55 5.09 13.87
CA TYR A 212 -7.59 6.20 14.01
C TYR A 212 -7.23 6.88 12.69
N ILE A 213 -7.01 6.10 11.62
CA ILE A 213 -6.58 6.66 10.33
C ILE A 213 -7.74 7.31 9.58
N LEU A 214 -9.00 6.93 9.85
CA LEU A 214 -10.17 7.59 9.27
C LEU A 214 -10.71 8.75 10.13
N ALA A 215 -10.14 8.95 11.32
CA ALA A 215 -10.66 9.90 12.30
C ALA A 215 -10.86 11.33 11.78
N GLU A 216 -9.93 11.82 10.95
CA GLU A 216 -10.00 13.15 10.35
C GLU A 216 -10.96 13.21 9.17
N TYR A 217 -10.98 12.18 8.32
CA TYR A 217 -11.82 12.16 7.12
C TYR A 217 -13.31 12.05 7.46
N ASP A 218 -13.65 11.24 8.45
CA ASP A 218 -15.03 10.99 8.87
C ASP A 218 -15.48 11.89 10.05
N ASN A 219 -14.66 12.86 10.49
CA ASN A 219 -14.90 13.68 11.68
C ASN A 219 -15.26 12.85 12.93
N VAL A 220 -14.54 11.75 13.14
CA VAL A 220 -14.88 10.72 14.14
C VAL A 220 -15.03 11.30 15.55
N PHE A 221 -14.20 12.26 15.94
CA PHE A 221 -14.28 12.86 17.27
C PHE A 221 -15.58 13.63 17.53
N GLU A 222 -16.21 14.20 16.49
CA GLU A 222 -17.55 14.76 16.59
C GLU A 222 -18.60 13.65 16.70
N GLU A 223 -18.42 12.54 15.98
CA GLU A 223 -19.33 11.38 16.03
C GLU A 223 -19.29 10.66 17.41
N ILE A 224 -18.13 10.60 18.08
CA ILE A 224 -17.97 9.84 19.34
C ILE A 224 -18.14 10.69 20.61
N GLN A 225 -18.15 12.03 20.50
CA GLN A 225 -18.39 12.90 21.65
C GLN A 225 -19.75 12.64 22.34
N PRO A 226 -20.87 12.43 21.60
CA PRO A 226 -22.16 12.07 22.22
C PRO A 226 -22.10 10.82 23.10
N ILE A 227 -21.24 9.85 22.78
CA ILE A 227 -21.06 8.63 23.59
C ILE A 227 -20.58 9.00 25.00
N LYS A 228 -19.58 9.87 25.09
CA LYS A 228 -19.07 10.38 26.37
C LYS A 228 -20.14 11.19 27.09
N ASP A 229 -20.84 12.07 26.40
CA ASP A 229 -21.85 12.95 26.99
C ASP A 229 -23.02 12.15 27.59
N HIS A 230 -23.56 11.17 26.86
CA HIS A 230 -24.63 10.29 27.33
C HIS A 230 -24.18 9.41 28.50
N TYR A 231 -22.94 8.90 28.48
CA TYR A 231 -22.39 8.18 29.62
C TYR A 231 -22.29 9.05 30.89
N LEU A 232 -21.81 10.29 30.77
CA LEU A 232 -21.73 11.22 31.90
C LEU A 232 -23.11 11.57 32.45
N LYS A 233 -24.11 11.79 31.57
CA LYS A 233 -25.52 11.98 31.97
C LYS A 233 -26.08 10.77 32.72
N ALA A 234 -25.71 9.56 32.32
CA ALA A 234 -26.11 8.35 33.05
C ALA A 234 -25.55 8.35 34.48
N LEU A 235 -24.29 8.73 34.68
CA LEU A 235 -23.68 8.86 36.01
C LEU A 235 -24.36 9.96 36.85
N GLU A 236 -24.70 11.10 36.25
CA GLU A 236 -25.45 12.17 36.91
C GLU A 236 -26.85 11.72 37.34
N ALA A 237 -27.58 11.03 36.46
CA ALA A 237 -28.89 10.45 36.77
C ALA A 237 -28.79 9.39 37.89
N PHE A 238 -27.72 8.59 37.91
CA PHE A 238 -27.46 7.64 38.98
C PHE A 238 -27.19 8.32 40.33
N GLN A 239 -26.46 9.43 40.35
CA GLN A 239 -26.27 10.26 41.54
C GLN A 239 -27.61 10.77 42.08
N ARG A 240 -28.50 11.27 41.19
CA ARG A 240 -29.85 11.69 41.59
C ARG A 240 -30.69 10.53 42.13
N TYR A 241 -30.59 9.36 41.53
CA TYR A 241 -31.23 8.14 42.03
C TYR A 241 -30.73 7.79 43.44
N LYS A 242 -29.40 7.84 43.68
CA LYS A 242 -28.82 7.59 45.01
C LYS A 242 -29.33 8.59 46.06
N GLN A 243 -29.42 9.87 45.71
CA GLN A 243 -29.98 10.89 46.59
C GLN A 243 -31.47 10.63 46.90
N ALA A 244 -32.25 10.16 45.93
CA ALA A 244 -33.65 9.80 46.16
C ALA A 244 -33.78 8.58 47.10
N LEU A 245 -32.85 7.63 47.03
CA LEU A 245 -32.80 6.48 47.95
C LEU A 245 -32.42 6.85 49.39
N GLU A 246 -31.65 7.91 49.61
CA GLU A 246 -31.36 8.40 50.97
C GLU A 246 -32.61 8.96 51.65
N ILE A 247 -33.53 9.53 50.87
CA ILE A 247 -34.81 10.07 51.37
C ILE A 247 -35.82 8.95 51.60
N HIS A 248 -35.89 7.98 50.68
CA HIS A 248 -36.81 6.84 50.74
C HIS A 248 -36.06 5.51 50.52
N PRO A 249 -35.47 4.93 51.59
CA PRO A 249 -34.69 3.71 51.48
C PRO A 249 -35.52 2.52 51.00
N ILE A 250 -35.01 1.79 50.02
CA ILE A 250 -35.58 0.52 49.54
C ILE A 250 -34.55 -0.60 49.73
N GLU A 251 -35.02 -1.78 50.14
CA GLU A 251 -34.15 -2.94 50.38
C GLU A 251 -33.85 -3.71 49.08
N GLY A 252 -32.68 -4.35 49.00
CA GLY A 252 -32.33 -5.28 47.92
C GLY A 252 -31.82 -4.65 46.62
N TYR A 253 -31.65 -3.32 46.57
CA TYR A 253 -31.14 -2.60 45.40
C TYR A 253 -29.77 -1.99 45.66
N THR A 254 -28.89 -2.07 44.65
CA THR A 254 -27.53 -1.55 44.77
C THR A 254 -27.46 -0.03 44.63
N THR A 255 -26.49 0.57 45.31
CA THR A 255 -26.23 2.02 45.32
C THR A 255 -24.85 2.35 44.74
N GLU A 256 -24.18 1.36 44.14
CA GLU A 256 -22.84 1.48 43.60
C GLU A 256 -22.79 1.07 42.13
N ILE A 257 -22.02 1.83 41.35
CA ILE A 257 -21.64 1.47 39.98
C ILE A 257 -20.19 1.00 40.02
N ILE A 258 -19.94 -0.15 39.41
CA ILE A 258 -18.59 -0.64 39.13
C ILE A 258 -18.26 -0.28 37.69
N GLU A 259 -17.33 0.66 37.51
CA GLU A 259 -16.85 1.04 36.19
C GLU A 259 -15.85 0.02 35.64
N VAL A 260 -16.03 -0.37 34.37
CA VAL A 260 -15.21 -1.36 33.68
C VAL A 260 -14.52 -0.72 32.47
N GLY A 261 -13.21 -0.93 32.33
CA GLY A 261 -12.40 -0.37 31.24
C GLY A 261 -12.64 -1.03 29.88
N ILE A 262 -12.46 -0.26 28.80
CA ILE A 262 -12.53 -0.75 27.42
C ILE A 262 -11.11 -0.92 26.86
N ASP A 263 -10.42 -1.98 27.29
CA ASP A 263 -9.03 -2.24 26.85
C ASP A 263 -8.95 -2.82 25.42
N ASN A 264 -9.93 -3.65 25.03
CA ASN A 264 -9.95 -4.34 23.74
C ASN A 264 -11.10 -3.83 22.88
N TYR A 265 -10.76 -3.06 21.85
CA TYR A 265 -11.72 -2.54 20.86
C TYR A 265 -12.53 -3.67 20.21
N ARG A 266 -13.87 -3.51 20.15
CA ARG A 266 -14.86 -4.51 19.68
C ARG A 266 -14.99 -5.79 20.49
N ILE A 267 -14.31 -5.91 21.63
CA ILE A 267 -14.55 -7.00 22.59
C ILE A 267 -15.25 -6.42 23.81
N HIS A 268 -14.70 -5.34 24.37
CA HIS A 268 -15.26 -4.62 25.50
C HIS A 268 -16.21 -3.52 25.01
N GLY A 269 -17.20 -3.15 25.83
CA GLY A 269 -18.13 -2.06 25.51
C GLY A 269 -19.32 -2.43 24.63
N LEU A 270 -19.42 -3.65 24.10
CA LEU A 270 -20.53 -4.06 23.21
C LEU A 270 -21.71 -4.71 23.94
N THR A 271 -21.50 -5.23 25.15
CA THR A 271 -22.54 -5.89 25.93
C THR A 271 -23.33 -4.90 26.76
N THR A 272 -24.63 -5.17 26.91
CA THR A 272 -25.49 -4.43 27.84
C THR A 272 -25.36 -4.99 29.25
N THR A 273 -25.63 -4.14 30.23
CA THR A 273 -25.59 -4.47 31.66
C THR A 273 -27.00 -4.66 32.19
N SER A 274 -27.21 -5.62 33.09
CA SER A 274 -28.43 -5.70 33.88
C SER A 274 -28.38 -4.70 35.04
N PHE A 275 -29.28 -3.72 35.03
CA PHE A 275 -29.36 -2.69 36.08
C PHE A 275 -30.13 -3.13 37.33
N LEU A 276 -30.76 -4.32 37.30
CA LEU A 276 -31.54 -4.87 38.41
C LEU A 276 -30.80 -5.98 39.19
N ASN A 277 -29.50 -6.17 38.91
CA ASN A 277 -28.64 -7.10 39.64
C ASN A 277 -27.98 -6.41 40.85
N GLU A 278 -27.43 -7.20 41.77
CA GLU A 278 -26.72 -6.71 42.98
C GLU A 278 -25.51 -5.82 42.66
N ASP A 279 -24.86 -6.00 41.50
CA ASP A 279 -23.76 -5.17 41.01
C ASP A 279 -24.13 -4.52 39.65
N ILE A 280 -24.20 -3.19 39.58
CA ILE A 280 -24.31 -2.47 38.30
C ILE A 280 -22.91 -2.28 37.73
N ARG A 281 -22.58 -3.01 36.65
CA ARG A 281 -21.27 -2.93 35.98
C ARG A 281 -21.37 -2.14 34.68
N MET A 282 -20.83 -0.94 34.62
CA MET A 282 -20.92 -0.08 33.43
C MET A 282 -19.57 0.04 32.73
N TRP A 283 -19.55 -0.07 31.41
CA TRP A 283 -18.37 0.26 30.62
C TRP A 283 -18.10 1.76 30.70
N ASN A 284 -16.85 2.15 30.96
CA ASN A 284 -16.47 3.55 31.07
C ASN A 284 -16.17 4.14 29.69
N TYR A 285 -17.22 4.63 29.03
CA TYR A 285 -17.12 5.25 27.71
C TYR A 285 -16.42 6.61 27.74
N ALA A 286 -16.50 7.37 28.84
CA ALA A 286 -15.79 8.64 28.97
C ALA A 286 -14.27 8.43 28.96
N LYS A 287 -13.78 7.47 29.75
CA LYS A 287 -12.37 7.08 29.76
C LYS A 287 -11.91 6.56 28.42
N TRP A 288 -12.71 5.71 27.76
CA TRP A 288 -12.39 5.24 26.41
C TRP A 288 -12.22 6.41 25.42
N PHE A 289 -13.15 7.36 25.41
CA PHE A 289 -13.06 8.56 24.58
C PHE A 289 -11.77 9.35 24.86
N ASP A 290 -11.45 9.58 26.14
CA ASP A 290 -10.27 10.35 26.55
C ASP A 290 -8.97 9.63 26.16
N ASP A 291 -8.88 8.32 26.38
CA ASP A 291 -7.72 7.49 26.01
C ASP A 291 -7.51 7.49 24.48
N VAL A 292 -8.59 7.38 23.71
CA VAL A 292 -8.57 7.42 22.23
C VAL A 292 -8.14 8.80 21.73
N SER A 293 -8.68 9.88 22.30
CA SER A 293 -8.31 11.26 21.95
C SER A 293 -6.84 11.54 22.25
N GLN A 294 -6.36 11.13 23.43
CA GLN A 294 -4.96 11.25 23.82
C GLN A 294 -4.05 10.47 22.87
N PHE A 295 -4.39 9.22 22.55
CA PHE A 295 -3.60 8.41 21.62
C PHE A 295 -3.54 9.04 20.23
N TYR A 296 -4.68 9.52 19.72
CA TYR A 296 -4.74 10.19 18.42
C TYR A 296 -3.82 11.42 18.37
N GLN A 297 -3.86 12.26 19.41
CA GLN A 297 -3.00 13.44 19.51
C GLN A 297 -1.52 13.08 19.64
N ALA A 298 -1.19 12.04 20.41
CA ALA A 298 0.20 11.66 20.70
C ALA A 298 0.88 10.87 19.57
N GLU A 299 0.13 10.05 18.84
CA GLU A 299 0.71 9.09 17.88
C GLU A 299 0.29 9.34 16.43
N ILE A 300 -1.00 9.66 16.19
CA ILE A 300 -1.54 9.75 14.83
C ILE A 300 -1.25 11.10 14.20
N LEU A 301 -1.47 12.21 14.92
CA LEU A 301 -1.16 13.55 14.42
C LEU A 301 0.34 13.71 14.07
N PRO A 302 1.30 13.30 14.92
CA PRO A 302 2.71 13.39 14.56
C PRO A 302 3.09 12.51 13.37
N MET A 303 2.45 11.33 13.22
CA MET A 303 2.64 10.48 12.04
C MET A 303 2.13 11.17 10.77
N ARG A 304 0.98 11.84 10.81
CA ARG A 304 0.48 12.64 9.68
C ARG A 304 1.41 13.79 9.34
N SER A 305 1.90 14.52 10.34
CA SER A 305 2.91 15.57 10.12
C SER A 305 4.19 15.01 9.50
N LEU A 306 4.60 13.80 9.89
CA LEU A 306 5.76 13.11 9.29
C LEU A 306 5.52 12.77 7.82
N VAL A 307 4.31 12.35 7.42
CA VAL A 307 3.94 12.09 6.02
C VAL A 307 4.19 13.36 5.19
N THR A 308 3.61 14.49 5.58
CA THR A 308 3.79 15.76 4.84
C THR A 308 5.25 16.25 4.87
N ALA A 309 5.87 16.29 6.05
CA ALA A 309 7.24 16.78 6.18
C ALA A 309 8.27 15.95 5.40
N TYR A 310 8.05 14.63 5.30
CA TYR A 310 8.94 13.78 4.53
C TYR A 310 8.75 13.93 3.02
N ASP A 311 7.52 14.21 2.56
CA ASP A 311 7.26 14.56 1.17
C ASP A 311 7.99 15.84 0.75
N HIS A 312 7.87 16.90 1.56
CA HIS A 312 8.59 18.16 1.37
C HIS A 312 10.10 17.95 1.30
N TYR A 313 10.67 17.18 2.23
CA TYR A 313 12.09 16.84 2.21
C TYR A 313 12.50 16.18 0.88
N LEU A 314 11.71 15.23 0.37
CA LEU A 314 12.00 14.59 -0.91
C LEU A 314 11.90 15.57 -2.08
N ASN A 315 10.93 16.49 -2.06
CA ASN A 315 10.81 17.56 -3.06
C ASN A 315 12.02 18.50 -3.03
N ASP A 316 12.50 18.87 -1.84
CA ASP A 316 13.71 19.70 -1.69
C ASP A 316 14.94 19.01 -2.26
N VAL A 317 15.11 17.71 -2.00
CA VAL A 317 16.20 16.92 -2.59
C VAL A 317 16.08 16.87 -4.11
N ILE A 318 14.87 16.64 -4.66
CA ILE A 318 14.64 16.67 -6.11
C ILE A 318 15.03 18.04 -6.69
N ASN A 319 14.54 19.13 -6.10
CA ASN A 319 14.84 20.50 -6.53
C ASN A 319 16.34 20.83 -6.47
N GLN A 320 17.06 20.31 -5.48
CA GLN A 320 18.52 20.45 -5.39
C GLN A 320 19.21 19.68 -6.51
N LYS A 321 18.76 18.45 -6.82
CA LYS A 321 19.34 17.62 -7.87
C LYS A 321 19.09 18.16 -9.27
N GLU A 322 17.89 18.68 -9.55
CA GLU A 322 17.58 19.34 -10.82
C GLU A 322 18.45 20.56 -11.12
N LYS A 323 19.02 21.20 -10.09
CA LYS A 323 19.91 22.36 -10.20
C LYS A 323 21.40 22.03 -10.08
N SER A 324 21.74 20.79 -9.73
CA SER A 324 23.11 20.37 -9.49
C SER A 324 23.77 19.86 -10.77
N ASN A 325 24.95 20.38 -11.08
CA ASN A 325 25.82 19.84 -12.13
C ASN A 325 26.87 18.86 -11.56
N VAL A 326 26.82 18.60 -10.25
CA VAL A 326 27.74 17.69 -9.57
C VAL A 326 27.04 16.35 -9.34
N PRO A 327 27.57 15.24 -9.92
CA PRO A 327 27.01 13.91 -9.70
C PRO A 327 27.27 13.45 -8.27
N SER A 328 26.32 12.68 -7.73
CA SER A 328 26.47 12.00 -6.45
C SER A 328 26.99 10.60 -6.67
N GLU A 329 28.00 10.20 -5.91
CA GLU A 329 28.54 8.84 -5.98
C GLU A 329 27.57 7.81 -5.38
N ASP A 330 26.81 8.20 -4.34
CA ASP A 330 25.88 7.31 -3.65
C ASP A 330 24.46 7.31 -4.23
N ARG A 331 23.87 6.11 -4.30
CA ARG A 331 22.45 5.91 -4.58
C ARG A 331 21.60 6.41 -3.41
N PHE A 332 20.52 7.11 -3.73
CA PHE A 332 19.56 7.57 -2.73
C PHE A 332 18.59 6.44 -2.35
N TYR A 333 18.35 6.31 -1.04
CA TYR A 333 17.41 5.35 -0.45
C TYR A 333 16.49 6.06 0.54
N LEU A 334 15.23 5.61 0.61
CA LEU A 334 14.31 6.10 1.62
C LEU A 334 14.75 5.72 3.04
N ASP A 335 14.46 6.61 4.00
CA ASP A 335 14.66 6.36 5.43
C ASP A 335 13.67 5.28 5.93
N VAL A 336 14.19 4.06 6.10
CA VAL A 336 13.43 2.89 6.56
C VAL A 336 12.74 3.14 7.90
N ARG A 337 13.32 3.96 8.79
CA ARG A 337 12.72 4.26 10.10
C ARG A 337 11.48 5.16 9.94
N LYS A 338 11.54 6.17 9.07
CA LYS A 338 10.38 7.03 8.78
C LYS A 338 9.26 6.25 8.11
N ILE A 339 9.59 5.42 7.12
CA ILE A 339 8.62 4.53 6.45
C ILE A 339 8.01 3.54 7.45
N GLY A 340 8.82 2.96 8.35
CA GLY A 340 8.35 2.06 9.40
C GLY A 340 7.34 2.70 10.36
N LYS A 341 7.55 3.97 10.73
CA LYS A 341 6.60 4.73 11.57
C LYS A 341 5.24 4.92 10.90
N ILE A 342 5.22 5.22 9.59
CA ILE A 342 3.98 5.34 8.82
C ILE A 342 3.29 3.97 8.70
N LYS A 343 4.05 2.94 8.29
CA LYS A 343 3.52 1.57 8.08
C LYS A 343 3.08 0.86 9.36
N LYS A 344 3.52 1.31 10.54
CA LYS A 344 3.02 0.82 11.84
C LYS A 344 1.49 0.94 11.94
N TYR A 345 0.94 2.04 11.42
CA TYR A 345 -0.48 2.36 11.50
C TYR A 345 -1.21 2.06 10.19
N ASP A 346 -0.56 2.28 9.04
CA ASP A 346 -1.12 1.96 7.72
C ASP A 346 -0.10 1.19 6.85
N PRO A 347 -0.12 -0.16 6.86
CA PRO A 347 0.83 -0.99 6.12
C PRO A 347 0.85 -0.72 4.61
N ASN A 348 -0.29 -0.28 4.06
CA ASN A 348 -0.50 -0.02 2.64
C ASN A 348 -0.62 1.48 2.35
N ALA A 349 0.01 2.34 3.15
CA ALA A 349 -0.06 3.79 3.02
C ALA A 349 0.29 4.27 1.60
N PHE A 350 -0.66 4.89 0.92
CA PHE A 350 -0.49 5.43 -0.43
C PHE A 350 0.62 6.47 -0.56
N PRO A 351 0.85 7.39 0.43
CA PRO A 351 1.99 8.30 0.38
C PRO A 351 3.34 7.60 0.21
N VAL A 352 3.50 6.38 0.73
CA VAL A 352 4.75 5.62 0.57
C VAL A 352 5.01 5.26 -0.89
N ASN A 353 3.97 4.97 -1.68
CA ASN A 353 4.15 4.70 -3.11
C ASN A 353 4.70 5.93 -3.86
N ILE A 354 4.31 7.13 -3.42
CA ILE A 354 4.86 8.38 -3.96
C ILE A 354 6.31 8.56 -3.54
N TYR A 355 6.66 8.26 -2.29
CA TYR A 355 8.06 8.32 -1.84
C TYR A 355 8.96 7.35 -2.60
N GLU A 356 8.50 6.13 -2.86
CA GLU A 356 9.25 5.14 -3.66
C GLU A 356 9.49 5.63 -5.10
N TYR A 357 8.54 6.37 -5.66
CA TYR A 357 8.73 7.04 -6.93
C TYR A 357 9.74 8.19 -6.83
N LYS A 358 9.65 9.05 -5.80
CA LYS A 358 10.57 10.18 -5.59
C LYS A 358 12.01 9.71 -5.36
N GLU A 359 12.22 8.61 -4.61
CA GLU A 359 13.53 7.93 -4.49
C GLU A 359 14.10 7.60 -5.88
N GLN A 360 13.26 7.03 -6.73
CA GLN A 360 13.64 6.64 -8.09
C GLN A 360 13.87 7.85 -9.01
N LYS A 361 13.13 8.96 -8.82
CA LYS A 361 13.35 10.23 -9.54
C LYS A 361 14.70 10.85 -9.16
N ILE A 362 15.04 10.88 -7.87
CA ILE A 362 16.33 11.39 -7.38
C ILE A 362 17.49 10.59 -8.00
N ASN A 363 17.37 9.25 -8.03
CA ASN A 363 18.38 8.38 -8.65
C ASN A 363 18.50 8.59 -10.16
N LEU A 364 17.38 8.81 -10.86
CA LEU A 364 17.39 9.17 -12.29
C LEU A 364 18.11 10.51 -12.53
N LEU A 365 17.82 11.54 -11.73
CA LEU A 365 18.46 12.85 -11.85
C LEU A 365 19.98 12.76 -11.62
N ASN A 366 20.41 12.01 -10.60
CA ASN A 366 21.84 11.74 -10.38
C ASN A 366 22.51 11.12 -11.61
N GLN A 367 21.84 10.16 -12.26
CA GLN A 367 22.37 9.49 -13.45
C GLN A 367 22.44 10.44 -14.67
N ILE A 368 21.47 11.34 -14.81
CA ILE A 368 21.48 12.38 -15.85
C ILE A 368 22.70 13.29 -15.65
N THR A 369 22.89 13.84 -14.45
CA THR A 369 24.05 14.69 -14.13
C THR A 369 25.37 13.95 -14.35
N TYR A 370 25.46 12.68 -13.96
CA TYR A 370 26.65 11.87 -14.19
C TYR A 370 26.97 11.70 -15.67
N SER A 371 25.94 11.49 -16.50
CA SER A 371 26.11 11.39 -17.95
C SER A 371 26.57 12.71 -18.59
N GLU A 372 26.04 13.85 -18.12
CA GLU A 372 26.43 15.17 -18.60
C GLU A 372 27.92 15.46 -18.34
N VAL A 373 28.44 15.07 -17.17
CA VAL A 373 29.88 15.20 -16.84
C VAL A 373 30.75 14.30 -17.73
N LEU A 374 30.26 13.13 -18.11
CA LEU A 374 30.97 12.20 -18.99
C LEU A 374 30.91 12.58 -20.47
N ASN A 375 30.06 13.52 -20.86
CA ASN A 375 29.93 13.94 -22.26
C ASN A 375 31.16 14.75 -22.70
N SER A 376 32.22 14.05 -23.10
CA SER A 376 33.47 14.64 -23.57
C SER A 376 33.38 15.28 -24.97
N GLY A 377 32.22 15.19 -25.64
CA GLY A 377 32.04 15.63 -27.03
C GLY A 377 32.80 14.81 -28.07
N ARG A 378 33.62 13.83 -27.63
CA ARG A 378 34.38 12.94 -28.51
C ARG A 378 33.49 11.80 -29.00
N LYS A 379 33.51 11.54 -30.32
CA LYS A 379 32.83 10.37 -30.91
C LYS A 379 33.39 9.08 -30.27
N GLY A 380 32.51 8.27 -29.66
CA GLY A 380 32.85 6.92 -29.21
C GLY A 380 33.30 6.75 -27.75
N ASP A 381 33.03 7.69 -26.85
CA ASP A 381 33.29 7.47 -25.42
C ASP A 381 32.34 6.38 -24.86
N LEU A 382 32.87 5.18 -24.66
CA LEU A 382 32.14 4.01 -24.14
C LEU A 382 31.53 4.29 -22.75
N LYS A 383 32.15 5.15 -21.94
CA LYS A 383 31.60 5.53 -20.63
C LYS A 383 30.35 6.39 -20.81
N TYR A 384 30.34 7.26 -21.80
CA TYR A 384 29.17 8.08 -22.13
C TYR A 384 28.01 7.23 -22.66
N ILE A 385 28.27 6.30 -23.60
CA ILE A 385 27.27 5.34 -24.09
C ILE A 385 26.63 4.57 -22.93
N ARG A 386 27.46 4.09 -22.01
CA ARG A 386 27.01 3.38 -20.82
C ARG A 386 26.12 4.25 -19.93
N SER A 387 26.54 5.47 -19.66
CA SER A 387 25.77 6.38 -18.81
C SER A 387 24.37 6.68 -19.38
N GLN A 388 24.23 6.73 -20.70
CA GLN A 388 22.93 6.89 -21.39
C GLN A 388 22.05 5.65 -21.27
N ALA A 389 22.63 4.46 -21.41
CA ALA A 389 21.94 3.20 -21.16
C ALA A 389 21.37 3.11 -19.72
N ASP A 390 22.11 3.62 -18.74
CA ASP A 390 21.67 3.68 -17.35
C ASP A 390 20.53 4.69 -17.16
N ILE A 391 20.56 5.87 -17.80
CA ILE A 391 19.44 6.84 -17.80
C ILE A 391 18.15 6.16 -18.27
N TRP A 392 18.21 5.47 -19.40
CA TRP A 392 17.06 4.75 -19.95
C TRP A 392 16.49 3.73 -18.94
N THR A 393 17.37 2.98 -18.29
CA THR A 393 16.99 1.99 -17.29
C THR A 393 16.32 2.61 -16.07
N GLU A 394 16.86 3.72 -15.55
CA GLU A 394 16.27 4.45 -14.42
C GLU A 394 14.93 5.10 -14.80
N CYS A 395 14.75 5.60 -16.03
CA CYS A 395 13.47 6.08 -16.56
C CYS A 395 12.39 4.98 -16.50
N ARG A 396 12.72 3.76 -16.95
CA ARG A 396 11.77 2.63 -16.89
C ARG A 396 11.39 2.25 -15.47
N LYS A 397 12.36 2.26 -14.53
CA LYS A 397 12.09 2.02 -13.11
C LYS A 397 11.15 3.10 -12.55
N ALA A 398 11.37 4.37 -12.91
CA ALA A 398 10.52 5.49 -12.50
C ALA A 398 9.08 5.35 -13.02
N ILE A 399 8.91 5.02 -14.31
CA ILE A 399 7.58 4.74 -14.91
C ILE A 399 6.89 3.58 -14.21
N HIS A 400 7.63 2.52 -13.85
CA HIS A 400 7.07 1.39 -13.10
C HIS A 400 6.59 1.79 -11.72
N ARG A 401 7.34 2.63 -11.00
CA ARG A 401 6.92 3.17 -9.69
C ARG A 401 5.68 4.05 -9.81
N LEU A 402 5.61 4.93 -10.82
CA LEU A 402 4.43 5.76 -11.08
C LEU A 402 3.16 4.91 -11.32
N ARG A 403 3.27 3.79 -12.04
CA ARG A 403 2.12 2.88 -12.26
C ARG A 403 1.57 2.24 -10.98
N LYS A 404 2.36 2.20 -9.91
CA LYS A 404 1.94 1.66 -8.61
C LYS A 404 1.27 2.70 -7.71
N ILE A 405 1.29 3.98 -8.08
CA ILE A 405 0.63 5.04 -7.32
C ILE A 405 -0.87 4.97 -7.64
N PRO A 406 -1.74 4.62 -6.67
CA PRO A 406 -3.17 4.56 -6.92
C PRO A 406 -3.74 5.99 -6.93
N THR A 407 -4.54 6.32 -7.95
CA THR A 407 -5.06 7.67 -8.17
C THR A 407 -6.58 7.80 -7.95
N ASP A 408 -7.25 6.71 -7.57
CA ASP A 408 -8.69 6.71 -7.31
C ASP A 408 -9.00 7.39 -5.96
N GLN A 409 -9.58 8.58 -6.02
CA GLN A 409 -10.02 9.36 -4.85
C GLN A 409 -11.05 8.63 -3.99
N ASN A 410 -11.85 7.72 -4.58
CA ASN A 410 -12.86 6.97 -3.85
C ASN A 410 -12.28 5.78 -3.08
N SER A 411 -11.04 5.39 -3.37
CA SER A 411 -10.39 4.27 -2.72
C SER A 411 -10.12 4.56 -1.24
N MET A 412 -10.18 3.53 -0.41
CA MET A 412 -9.96 3.66 1.02
C MET A 412 -8.56 4.21 1.36
N GLY A 413 -7.54 3.82 0.60
CA GLY A 413 -6.18 4.33 0.82
C GLY A 413 -6.03 5.83 0.56
N TYR A 414 -6.83 6.38 -0.37
CA TYR A 414 -6.87 7.82 -0.61
C TYR A 414 -7.55 8.55 0.55
N LYS A 415 -8.74 8.08 0.97
CA LYS A 415 -9.52 8.66 2.08
C LYS A 415 -8.74 8.73 3.39
N LYS A 416 -7.98 7.67 3.71
CA LYS A 416 -7.10 7.59 4.89
C LYS A 416 -6.09 8.75 5.00
N HIS A 417 -5.66 9.30 3.86
CA HIS A 417 -4.67 10.38 3.76
C HIS A 417 -5.21 11.58 2.95
N ALA A 418 -6.52 11.81 2.96
CA ALA A 418 -7.16 12.83 2.12
C ALA A 418 -6.56 14.23 2.32
N THR A 419 -6.33 14.66 3.57
CA THR A 419 -5.72 15.96 3.88
C THR A 419 -4.34 16.13 3.23
N PHE A 420 -3.52 15.08 3.24
CA PHE A 420 -2.20 15.11 2.58
C PHE A 420 -2.35 15.29 1.07
N PHE A 421 -3.28 14.58 0.42
CA PHE A 421 -3.47 14.71 -1.02
C PHE A 421 -4.09 16.06 -1.42
N ALA A 422 -5.02 16.58 -0.62
CA ALA A 422 -5.60 17.89 -0.81
C ALA A 422 -4.54 19.01 -0.69
N GLN A 423 -3.65 18.92 0.31
CA GLN A 423 -2.62 19.93 0.55
C GLN A 423 -1.48 19.86 -0.47
N GLU A 424 -0.93 18.67 -0.72
CA GLU A 424 0.30 18.50 -1.50
C GLU A 424 0.03 18.36 -3.00
N TYR A 425 -1.14 17.87 -3.38
CA TYR A 425 -1.49 17.54 -4.77
C TYR A 425 -2.77 18.21 -5.26
N GLN A 426 -3.40 19.07 -4.46
CA GLN A 426 -4.67 19.76 -4.79
C GLN A 426 -5.78 18.78 -5.21
N ASP A 427 -5.75 17.58 -4.63
CA ASP A 427 -6.57 16.43 -5.02
C ASP A 427 -6.44 15.96 -6.48
N ASP A 428 -5.45 16.44 -7.23
CA ASP A 428 -5.22 16.08 -8.63
C ASP A 428 -3.98 15.19 -8.81
N LEU A 429 -3.91 14.12 -8.01
CA LEU A 429 -2.80 13.17 -8.06
C LEU A 429 -2.67 12.49 -9.43
N SER A 430 -3.78 12.32 -10.15
CA SER A 430 -3.78 11.75 -11.51
C SER A 430 -3.00 12.62 -12.49
N ASN A 431 -3.23 13.95 -12.47
CA ASN A 431 -2.49 14.89 -13.30
C ASN A 431 -1.01 14.95 -12.91
N TYR A 432 -0.68 14.98 -11.62
CA TYR A 432 0.71 14.87 -11.16
C TYR A 432 1.42 13.63 -11.74
N VAL A 433 0.81 12.45 -11.59
CA VAL A 433 1.35 11.19 -12.12
C VAL A 433 1.50 11.22 -13.64
N ASN A 434 0.54 11.79 -14.36
CA ASN A 434 0.58 11.88 -15.82
C ASN A 434 1.65 12.87 -16.31
N ASN A 435 1.84 14.00 -15.63
CA ASN A 435 2.87 14.97 -15.96
C ASN A 435 4.27 14.39 -15.74
N GLU A 436 4.51 13.74 -14.60
CA GLU A 436 5.78 13.08 -14.33
C GLU A 436 6.06 11.95 -15.33
N LYS A 437 5.05 11.13 -15.66
CA LYS A 437 5.17 10.08 -16.67
C LYS A 437 5.53 10.64 -18.04
N SER A 438 4.99 11.79 -18.41
CA SER A 438 5.27 12.45 -19.69
C SER A 438 6.70 13.02 -19.72
N SER A 439 7.14 13.66 -18.63
CA SER A 439 8.51 14.15 -18.47
C SER A 439 9.55 13.03 -18.55
N ILE A 440 9.32 11.92 -17.86
CA ILE A 440 10.21 10.76 -17.88
C ILE A 440 10.25 10.10 -19.26
N LYS A 441 9.10 9.98 -19.95
CA LYS A 441 9.07 9.48 -21.33
C LYS A 441 9.88 10.33 -22.29
N LEU A 442 9.78 11.66 -22.18
CA LEU A 442 10.58 12.56 -23.00
C LEU A 442 12.08 12.37 -22.74
N THR A 443 12.46 12.23 -21.47
CA THR A 443 13.86 11.95 -21.07
C THR A 443 14.34 10.61 -21.62
N GLN A 444 13.50 9.58 -21.55
CA GLN A 444 13.76 8.26 -22.11
C GLN A 444 13.97 8.34 -23.63
N GLN A 445 13.08 9.01 -24.37
CA GLN A 445 13.18 9.19 -25.82
C GLN A 445 14.47 9.91 -26.22
N LYS A 446 14.85 10.99 -25.52
CA LYS A 446 16.11 11.69 -25.79
C LYS A 446 17.33 10.78 -25.63
N SER A 447 17.33 9.93 -24.60
CA SER A 447 18.41 8.96 -24.38
C SER A 447 18.42 7.86 -25.45
N GLU A 448 17.25 7.38 -25.90
CA GLU A 448 17.11 6.43 -27.01
C GLU A 448 17.66 7.00 -28.33
N ASP A 449 17.25 8.22 -28.69
CA ASP A 449 17.68 8.92 -29.91
C ASP A 449 19.21 9.14 -29.91
N LEU A 450 19.76 9.51 -28.75
CA LEU A 450 21.19 9.70 -28.59
C LEU A 450 21.94 8.37 -28.70
N LEU A 451 21.47 7.30 -28.05
CA LEU A 451 22.07 5.96 -28.19
C LEU A 451 22.03 5.49 -29.64
N LYS A 452 20.91 5.68 -30.34
CA LYS A 452 20.77 5.36 -31.77
C LYS A 452 21.80 6.13 -32.61
N THR A 453 21.90 7.43 -32.39
CA THR A 453 22.88 8.30 -33.07
C THR A 453 24.31 7.83 -32.81
N ILE A 454 24.65 7.46 -31.58
CA ILE A 454 26.00 6.96 -31.27
C ILE A 454 26.27 5.64 -31.98
N ILE A 455 25.28 4.75 -32.05
CA ILE A 455 25.46 3.42 -32.64
C ILE A 455 25.61 3.48 -34.15
N GLU A 456 24.79 4.30 -34.82
CA GLU A 456 24.95 4.59 -36.24
C GLU A 456 26.32 5.21 -36.53
N ASN A 457 26.74 6.21 -35.74
CA ASN A 457 28.00 6.89 -35.98
C ASN A 457 29.26 6.07 -35.65
N TYR A 458 29.19 5.19 -34.66
CA TYR A 458 30.37 4.48 -34.13
C TYR A 458 30.48 3.05 -34.66
N PHE A 459 29.37 2.31 -34.75
CA PHE A 459 29.40 0.90 -35.11
C PHE A 459 29.08 0.63 -36.59
N SER A 460 28.44 1.56 -37.31
CA SER A 460 28.26 1.37 -38.74
C SER A 460 29.55 1.62 -39.51
N SER A 461 30.00 0.61 -40.24
CA SER A 461 31.09 0.74 -41.20
C SER A 461 30.60 1.46 -42.46
N THR A 462 30.39 2.77 -42.37
CA THR A 462 30.29 3.59 -43.58
C THR A 462 31.71 3.86 -44.05
N LEU A 463 32.14 3.10 -45.06
CA LEU A 463 33.39 3.37 -45.76
C LEU A 463 33.20 4.68 -46.52
N SER A 464 34.05 5.66 -46.24
CA SER A 464 33.95 6.99 -46.86
C SER A 464 34.41 6.92 -48.31
N ASP A 465 33.58 7.37 -49.24
CA ASP A 465 33.95 7.57 -50.65
C ASP A 465 34.93 8.75 -50.82
N SER A 466 35.06 9.61 -49.80
CA SER A 466 35.91 10.81 -49.79
C SER A 466 36.69 10.92 -48.48
N ALA A 467 37.92 10.39 -48.45
CA ALA A 467 38.78 10.50 -47.28
C ALA A 467 39.69 11.72 -47.33
N GLN A 468 39.95 12.33 -46.17
CA GLN A 468 40.99 13.33 -46.01
C GLN A 468 42.37 12.66 -45.95
N PHE A 469 43.35 13.23 -46.65
CA PHE A 469 44.71 12.71 -46.72
C PHE A 469 45.72 13.69 -46.14
N VAL A 470 46.72 13.13 -45.45
CA VAL A 470 47.91 13.83 -44.98
C VAL A 470 49.11 13.39 -45.82
N ALA A 471 49.88 14.36 -46.31
CA ALA A 471 51.11 14.07 -47.04
C ALA A 471 52.19 13.55 -46.07
N TYR A 472 52.83 12.43 -46.42
CA TYR A 472 53.95 11.89 -45.65
C TYR A 472 55.04 11.39 -46.60
N GLN A 473 56.18 12.09 -46.62
CA GLN A 473 57.28 11.85 -47.57
C GLN A 473 56.80 11.87 -49.03
N LYS A 474 56.83 10.73 -49.73
CA LYS A 474 56.37 10.56 -51.13
C LYS A 474 55.00 9.89 -51.22
N ASP A 475 54.34 9.65 -50.09
CA ASP A 475 53.06 8.95 -49.98
C ASP A 475 52.02 9.85 -49.29
N SER A 476 50.80 9.33 -49.17
CA SER A 476 49.70 9.96 -48.44
C SER A 476 49.06 8.97 -47.48
N ILE A 477 48.78 9.40 -46.26
CA ILE A 477 48.08 8.62 -45.24
C ILE A 477 46.65 9.13 -45.16
N SER A 478 45.67 8.22 -45.20
CA SER A 478 44.27 8.58 -44.99
C SER A 478 43.97 8.71 -43.51
N LEU A 479 43.23 9.76 -43.14
CA LEU A 479 42.68 9.93 -41.78
C LEU A 479 41.45 9.06 -41.50
N GLU A 480 40.96 8.36 -42.52
CA GLU A 480 39.79 7.48 -42.45
C GLU A 480 40.12 6.09 -43.04
N SER A 481 39.38 5.06 -42.64
CA SER A 481 39.46 3.76 -43.31
C SER A 481 38.83 3.84 -44.71
N ILE A 482 39.52 3.35 -45.73
CA ILE A 482 39.07 3.45 -47.13
C ILE A 482 38.83 2.08 -47.74
N GLN A 483 37.71 1.91 -48.45
CA GLN A 483 37.49 0.78 -49.33
C GLN A 483 38.12 1.08 -50.69
N GLU A 484 39.03 0.22 -51.15
CA GLU A 484 39.53 0.30 -52.51
C GLU A 484 38.44 -0.24 -53.43
N THR A 485 37.72 0.66 -54.12
CA THR A 485 36.63 0.34 -55.04
C THR A 485 37.13 -0.05 -56.44
N ASN A 486 38.44 0.09 -56.69
CA ASN A 486 39.06 -0.17 -57.98
C ASN A 486 40.31 -1.03 -57.82
N ASP A 487 40.27 -2.26 -58.32
CA ASP A 487 41.37 -3.24 -58.26
C ASP A 487 42.66 -2.76 -58.95
N PHE A 488 42.58 -1.74 -59.81
CA PHE A 488 43.73 -1.18 -60.52
C PHE A 488 44.49 -0.09 -59.73
N ILE A 489 43.90 0.46 -58.65
CA ILE A 489 44.53 1.49 -57.81
C ILE A 489 44.76 0.91 -56.42
N VAL A 490 45.84 0.14 -56.26
CA VAL A 490 46.31 -0.31 -54.95
C VAL A 490 47.18 0.78 -54.36
N ARG A 491 46.73 1.42 -53.27
CA ARG A 491 47.54 2.42 -52.59
C ARG A 491 48.68 1.74 -51.85
N ARG A 492 49.85 2.38 -51.84
CA ARG A 492 51.01 1.88 -51.10
C ARG A 492 50.72 1.78 -49.61
N MET A 493 50.12 2.82 -49.04
CA MET A 493 49.71 2.87 -47.63
C MET A 493 48.18 2.85 -47.56
N LYS A 494 47.64 1.86 -46.85
CA LYS A 494 46.21 1.69 -46.65
C LYS A 494 45.89 1.76 -45.17
N THR A 495 45.22 2.83 -44.76
CA THR A 495 44.65 2.96 -43.41
C THR A 495 43.53 1.94 -43.23
N ILE A 496 43.61 1.14 -42.17
CA ILE A 496 42.59 0.14 -41.80
C ILE A 496 41.82 0.60 -40.57
N HIS A 497 42.51 1.24 -39.61
CA HIS A 497 41.93 1.68 -38.35
C HIS A 497 42.39 3.07 -37.98
N THR A 498 41.50 3.82 -37.33
CA THR A 498 41.76 5.14 -36.77
C THR A 498 41.26 5.17 -35.33
N ARG A 499 42.05 5.77 -34.44
CA ARG A 499 41.76 5.83 -33.00
C ARG A 499 42.18 7.18 -32.41
N PRO A 500 41.44 7.74 -31.45
CA PRO A 500 41.91 8.91 -30.72
C PRO A 500 43.15 8.54 -29.87
N ASN A 501 44.07 9.49 -29.74
CA ASN A 501 45.25 9.43 -28.88
C ASN A 501 45.20 10.56 -27.83
N LYS A 502 46.25 10.69 -27.01
CA LYS A 502 46.41 11.83 -26.10
C LYS A 502 46.44 13.16 -26.87
N ASP A 503 46.10 14.24 -26.18
CA ASP A 503 46.20 15.62 -26.70
C ASP A 503 45.38 15.90 -27.97
N ASP A 504 44.25 15.20 -28.13
CA ASP A 504 43.36 15.26 -29.31
C ASP A 504 44.03 14.83 -30.63
N HIS A 505 45.16 14.13 -30.54
CA HIS A 505 45.80 13.51 -31.71
C HIS A 505 45.01 12.27 -32.18
N THR A 506 45.30 11.83 -33.40
CA THR A 506 44.72 10.65 -34.04
C THR A 506 45.79 9.62 -34.35
N LEU A 507 45.65 8.42 -33.80
CA LEU A 507 46.41 7.24 -34.21
C LEU A 507 45.80 6.65 -35.49
N VAL A 508 46.65 6.48 -36.51
CA VAL A 508 46.30 5.87 -37.78
C VAL A 508 47.11 4.60 -37.97
N ILE A 509 46.42 3.48 -38.21
CA ILE A 509 47.00 2.14 -38.26
C ILE A 509 46.58 1.47 -39.55
N GLY A 510 47.53 0.85 -40.24
CA GLY A 510 47.25 0.27 -41.55
C GLY A 510 48.36 -0.60 -42.10
N THR A 511 48.24 -0.97 -43.37
CA THR A 511 49.22 -1.79 -44.08
C THR A 511 49.97 -0.99 -45.12
N ILE A 512 51.23 -1.37 -45.34
CA ILE A 512 52.08 -0.91 -46.42
C ILE A 512 52.29 -2.09 -47.37
N LYS A 513 51.87 -1.95 -48.62
CA LYS A 513 52.05 -2.97 -49.66
C LYS A 513 52.72 -2.34 -50.88
N ASP A 514 53.98 -2.69 -51.12
CA ASP A 514 54.67 -2.40 -52.38
C ASP A 514 55.48 -3.61 -52.87
N LYS A 515 56.13 -3.50 -54.05
CA LYS A 515 56.91 -4.61 -54.63
C LYS A 515 58.02 -5.10 -53.69
N LYS A 516 58.62 -4.21 -52.87
CA LYS A 516 59.79 -4.50 -52.04
C LYS A 516 59.47 -4.67 -50.56
N SER A 517 58.40 -4.06 -50.05
CA SER A 517 58.02 -4.03 -48.64
C SER A 517 56.60 -4.53 -48.43
N LEU A 518 56.41 -5.23 -47.32
CA LEU A 518 55.12 -5.62 -46.79
C LEU A 518 55.19 -5.41 -45.29
N ALA A 519 54.45 -4.44 -44.78
CA ALA A 519 54.57 -3.99 -43.40
C ALA A 519 53.22 -3.52 -42.84
N VAL A 520 53.13 -3.45 -41.53
CA VAL A 520 52.09 -2.70 -40.81
C VAL A 520 52.67 -1.38 -40.36
N PHE A 521 51.90 -0.30 -40.44
CA PHE A 521 52.30 1.00 -39.90
C PHE A 521 51.37 1.45 -38.79
N VAL A 522 51.95 2.23 -37.86
CA VAL A 522 51.25 3.00 -36.83
C VAL A 522 51.78 4.42 -36.93
N ALA A 523 50.89 5.40 -37.01
CA ALA A 523 51.25 6.81 -37.06
C ALA A 523 50.43 7.61 -36.06
N ASP A 524 51.03 8.63 -35.45
CA ASP A 524 50.35 9.65 -34.65
C ASP A 524 50.23 10.93 -35.47
N ILE A 525 49.02 11.47 -35.55
CA ILE A 525 48.69 12.66 -36.32
C ILE A 525 48.12 13.71 -35.39
N ASP A 526 48.71 14.90 -35.37
CA ASP A 526 48.27 15.98 -34.49
C ASP A 526 46.98 16.66 -34.97
N THR A 527 46.51 17.65 -34.21
CA THR A 527 45.31 18.44 -34.55
C THR A 527 45.49 19.38 -35.74
N LEU A 528 46.73 19.59 -36.19
CA LEU A 528 47.07 20.34 -37.41
C LEU A 528 47.18 19.44 -38.64
N ASN A 529 46.90 18.14 -38.49
CA ASN A 529 47.05 17.10 -39.50
C ASN A 529 48.51 16.89 -39.95
N GLU A 530 49.48 17.05 -39.06
CA GLU A 530 50.88 16.68 -39.27
C GLU A 530 51.21 15.33 -38.63
N VAL A 531 52.06 14.54 -39.28
CA VAL A 531 52.49 13.23 -38.75
C VAL A 531 53.63 13.45 -37.74
N ASN A 532 53.33 13.27 -36.46
CA ASN A 532 54.31 13.38 -35.38
C ASN A 532 55.37 12.28 -35.44
N TRP A 533 54.92 11.04 -35.61
CA TRP A 533 55.78 9.87 -35.79
C TRP A 533 55.06 8.80 -36.60
N LEU A 534 55.85 7.95 -37.26
CA LEU A 534 55.37 6.76 -37.96
C LEU A 534 56.34 5.60 -37.75
N SER A 535 55.81 4.50 -37.26
CA SER A 535 56.54 3.26 -37.03
C SER A 535 56.06 2.15 -37.95
N LYS A 536 56.98 1.25 -38.32
CA LYS A 536 56.71 0.15 -39.25
C LYS A 536 57.11 -1.17 -38.61
N TYR A 537 56.28 -2.18 -38.82
CA TYR A 537 56.57 -3.57 -38.52
C TYR A 537 56.62 -4.36 -39.82
N GLU A 538 57.80 -4.86 -40.20
CA GLU A 538 58.04 -5.53 -41.48
C GLU A 538 57.80 -7.04 -41.39
N PHE A 539 57.17 -7.61 -42.42
CA PHE A 539 57.00 -9.05 -42.57
C PHE A 539 58.02 -9.60 -43.59
N ASP A 540 58.62 -10.76 -43.30
CA ASP A 540 59.51 -11.41 -44.24
C ASP A 540 58.70 -12.12 -45.35
N LYS A 541 58.69 -11.52 -46.54
CA LYS A 541 58.05 -12.10 -47.72
C LYS A 541 58.62 -13.47 -48.11
N LYS A 542 59.85 -13.78 -47.72
CA LYS A 542 60.52 -15.04 -48.10
C LYS A 542 59.97 -16.27 -47.38
N GLU A 543 59.23 -16.07 -46.28
CA GLU A 543 58.59 -17.18 -45.56
C GLU A 543 57.39 -17.78 -46.31
N TYR A 544 56.88 -17.07 -47.32
CA TYR A 544 55.67 -17.43 -48.05
C TYR A 544 55.95 -17.65 -49.54
N GLN A 545 55.16 -18.52 -50.17
CA GLN A 545 55.25 -18.78 -51.62
C GLN A 545 54.84 -17.56 -52.44
N ASP A 546 53.85 -16.81 -51.95
CA ASP A 546 53.35 -15.55 -52.48
C ASP A 546 53.27 -14.50 -51.36
N ALA A 547 53.10 -13.21 -51.72
CA ALA A 547 52.95 -12.15 -50.72
C ALA A 547 51.71 -12.42 -49.83
N PRO A 548 51.89 -12.64 -48.51
CA PRO A 548 50.78 -12.98 -47.64
C PRO A 548 49.80 -11.80 -47.53
N ASN A 549 48.54 -12.12 -47.27
CA ASN A 549 47.53 -11.14 -46.95
C ASN A 549 47.66 -10.79 -45.46
N ILE A 550 47.97 -9.52 -45.16
CA ILE A 550 48.06 -9.05 -43.78
C ILE A 550 46.75 -8.37 -43.41
N ASP A 551 46.20 -8.79 -42.28
CA ASP A 551 45.10 -8.10 -41.62
C ASP A 551 45.51 -7.65 -40.22
N ILE A 552 44.78 -6.67 -39.71
CA ILE A 552 44.91 -6.15 -38.35
C ILE A 552 43.54 -6.38 -37.69
N PRO A 553 43.28 -7.57 -37.13
CA PRO A 553 41.93 -7.94 -36.72
C PRO A 553 41.41 -7.10 -35.54
N ASN A 554 42.30 -6.60 -34.68
CA ASN A 554 41.93 -5.81 -33.51
C ASN A 554 43.10 -4.96 -32.98
N ILE A 555 42.78 -3.89 -32.25
CA ILE A 555 43.71 -2.93 -31.65
C ILE A 555 43.23 -2.57 -30.25
N ASN A 556 44.13 -2.60 -29.27
CA ASN A 556 43.88 -2.13 -27.91
C ASN A 556 44.87 -1.01 -27.53
N VAL A 557 44.38 0.11 -26.99
CA VAL A 557 45.21 1.24 -26.55
C VAL A 557 45.00 1.43 -25.05
N LYS A 558 45.94 0.94 -24.23
CA LYS A 558 45.85 0.98 -22.76
C LYS A 558 47.21 1.26 -22.15
N GLY A 559 47.23 1.96 -21.00
CA GLY A 559 48.48 2.24 -20.27
C GLY A 559 49.52 3.08 -21.04
N GLY A 560 49.12 3.81 -22.10
CA GLY A 560 50.06 4.54 -22.97
C GLY A 560 50.75 3.67 -24.02
N VAL A 561 50.21 2.48 -24.30
CA VAL A 561 50.77 1.49 -25.21
C VAL A 561 49.71 1.06 -26.22
N VAL A 562 50.12 0.85 -27.47
CA VAL A 562 49.29 0.32 -28.56
C VAL A 562 49.61 -1.15 -28.74
N HIS A 563 48.61 -2.01 -28.55
CA HIS A 563 48.69 -3.45 -28.76
C HIS A 563 47.96 -3.80 -30.06
N LEU A 564 48.70 -4.31 -31.05
CA LEU A 564 48.16 -4.73 -32.34
C LEU A 564 48.08 -6.23 -32.42
N MET A 565 46.88 -6.76 -32.69
CA MET A 565 46.75 -8.14 -33.16
C MET A 565 46.98 -8.14 -34.67
N LEU A 566 47.96 -8.91 -35.14
CA LEU A 566 48.28 -9.07 -36.55
C LEU A 566 48.01 -10.51 -36.98
N SER A 567 47.53 -10.66 -38.21
CA SER A 567 47.27 -11.96 -38.83
C SER A 567 47.82 -11.94 -40.25
N ALA A 568 48.78 -12.82 -40.56
CA ALA A 568 49.29 -13.02 -41.91
C ALA A 568 48.76 -14.35 -42.47
N GLU A 569 47.96 -14.25 -43.53
CA GLU A 569 47.35 -15.38 -44.25
C GLU A 569 48.15 -15.66 -45.52
N GLY A 570 48.69 -16.87 -45.64
CA GLY A 570 49.45 -17.27 -46.81
C GLY A 570 49.95 -18.71 -46.74
N ILE A 571 50.42 -19.22 -47.88
CA ILE A 571 51.04 -20.55 -47.96
C ILE A 571 52.53 -20.39 -47.65
N LYS A 572 53.01 -21.02 -46.58
CA LYS A 572 54.44 -20.98 -46.23
C LYS A 572 55.27 -21.80 -47.21
N VAL A 573 56.54 -21.44 -47.37
CA VAL A 573 57.46 -22.18 -48.22
C VAL A 573 57.61 -23.61 -47.66
N GLY A 574 57.22 -24.60 -48.45
CA GLY A 574 57.23 -26.03 -48.05
C GLY A 574 55.89 -26.60 -47.61
N ASP A 575 54.88 -25.75 -47.39
CA ASP A 575 53.51 -26.18 -47.06
C ASP A 575 52.61 -26.23 -48.30
N ASN A 576 51.52 -27.03 -48.22
CA ASN A 576 50.53 -27.16 -49.29
C ASN A 576 49.17 -26.52 -48.94
N GLU A 577 49.01 -26.02 -47.72
CA GLU A 577 47.77 -25.40 -47.24
C GLU A 577 48.02 -23.95 -46.79
N ILE A 578 46.94 -23.15 -46.78
CA ILE A 578 46.97 -21.80 -46.23
C ILE A 578 47.23 -21.91 -44.72
N SER A 579 48.27 -21.22 -44.27
CA SER A 579 48.63 -21.05 -42.87
C SER A 579 48.24 -19.65 -42.38
N LEU A 580 47.98 -19.55 -41.07
CA LEU A 580 47.74 -18.28 -40.41
C LEU A 580 48.84 -18.04 -39.37
N ASP A 581 49.62 -16.99 -39.57
CA ASP A 581 50.60 -16.54 -38.58
C ASP A 581 50.02 -15.37 -37.78
N ASN A 582 49.74 -15.63 -36.51
CA ASN A 582 49.13 -14.69 -35.59
C ASN A 582 50.18 -14.17 -34.61
N LYS A 583 50.23 -12.85 -34.41
CA LYS A 583 51.17 -12.22 -33.49
C LYS A 583 50.61 -10.96 -32.86
N VAL A 584 51.10 -10.64 -31.66
CA VAL A 584 50.82 -9.37 -30.99
C VAL A 584 52.06 -8.50 -31.06
N VAL A 585 51.93 -7.30 -31.63
CA VAL A 585 53.01 -6.31 -31.70
C VAL A 585 52.65 -5.12 -30.83
N ILE A 586 53.61 -4.66 -30.03
CA ILE A 586 53.40 -3.63 -29.02
C ILE A 586 54.21 -2.39 -29.39
N PHE A 587 53.57 -1.23 -29.40
CA PHE A 587 54.19 0.08 -29.64
C PHE A 587 53.95 1.04 -28.48
N ASP A 588 54.94 1.86 -28.15
CA ASP A 588 54.76 3.01 -27.27
C ASP A 588 53.88 4.06 -27.95
N ALA A 589 52.76 4.47 -27.33
CA ALA A 589 51.81 5.39 -27.96
C ALA A 589 52.32 6.84 -28.02
N LYS A 590 53.38 7.18 -27.29
CA LYS A 590 53.98 8.53 -27.26
C LYS A 590 55.12 8.66 -28.25
N THR A 591 56.01 7.66 -28.33
CA THR A 591 57.21 7.72 -29.18
C THR A 591 57.08 6.91 -30.46
N GLY A 592 56.12 6.00 -30.54
CA GLY A 592 55.99 5.04 -31.64
C GLY A 592 56.98 3.88 -31.58
N ASN A 593 57.87 3.80 -30.60
CA ASN A 593 58.88 2.74 -30.57
C ASN A 593 58.22 1.36 -30.40
N GLN A 594 58.65 0.37 -31.19
CA GLN A 594 58.25 -1.01 -30.98
C GLN A 594 58.86 -1.51 -29.66
N LEU A 595 58.00 -1.95 -28.75
CA LEU A 595 58.38 -2.42 -27.41
C LEU A 595 58.58 -3.93 -27.36
N ASN A 596 57.71 -4.70 -28.03
CA ASN A 596 57.77 -6.16 -28.01
C ASN A 596 57.02 -6.79 -29.19
N GLU A 597 57.32 -8.05 -29.48
CA GLU A 597 56.56 -8.94 -30.36
C GLU A 597 56.31 -10.28 -29.66
N ILE A 598 55.09 -10.79 -29.74
CA ILE A 598 54.67 -12.04 -29.11
C ILE A 598 54.01 -12.93 -30.17
N PRO A 599 54.62 -14.06 -30.57
CA PRO A 599 53.98 -15.00 -31.46
C PRO A 599 52.82 -15.73 -30.76
N VAL A 600 51.75 -16.02 -31.48
CA VAL A 600 50.60 -16.76 -30.94
C VAL A 600 50.39 -18.07 -31.71
N SER A 601 50.19 -19.16 -30.97
CA SER A 601 50.21 -20.53 -31.50
C SER A 601 48.98 -20.93 -32.33
N SER A 602 47.87 -20.20 -32.24
CA SER A 602 46.62 -20.57 -32.91
C SER A 602 46.69 -20.34 -34.43
N GLN A 603 46.38 -21.38 -35.22
CA GLN A 603 46.26 -21.33 -36.69
C GLN A 603 44.85 -20.92 -37.17
N ARG A 604 44.06 -20.26 -36.30
CA ARG A 604 42.70 -19.79 -36.61
C ARG A 604 42.66 -18.27 -36.62
N TYR A 605 41.70 -17.69 -37.33
CA TYR A 605 41.58 -16.24 -37.45
C TYR A 605 41.07 -15.62 -36.14
N PRO A 606 41.75 -14.61 -35.57
CA PRO A 606 41.33 -13.97 -34.32
C PRO A 606 40.10 -13.09 -34.54
N ARG A 607 39.10 -13.26 -33.67
CA ARG A 607 37.81 -12.55 -33.70
C ARG A 607 37.70 -11.50 -32.60
N VAL A 608 38.24 -11.79 -31.42
CA VAL A 608 38.30 -10.88 -30.27
C VAL A 608 39.71 -10.91 -29.71
N PHE A 609 40.18 -9.74 -29.27
CA PHE A 609 41.49 -9.54 -28.67
C PHE A 609 41.37 -8.44 -27.61
N GLU A 610 41.56 -8.80 -26.35
CA GLU A 610 41.46 -7.88 -25.22
C GLU A 610 42.72 -7.94 -24.35
N TYR A 611 43.29 -6.78 -24.03
CA TYR A 611 44.42 -6.67 -23.11
C TYR A 611 43.94 -6.43 -21.67
N LEU A 612 44.35 -7.33 -20.77
CA LEU A 612 44.05 -7.32 -19.34
C LEU A 612 45.22 -6.68 -18.59
N GLN A 613 45.05 -5.43 -18.15
CA GLN A 613 46.13 -4.65 -17.55
C GLN A 613 46.54 -5.20 -16.18
N GLU A 614 45.59 -5.70 -15.40
CA GLU A 614 45.80 -6.21 -14.04
C GLU A 614 46.65 -7.49 -14.05
N THR A 615 46.37 -8.40 -15.00
CA THR A 615 47.09 -9.68 -15.15
C THR A 615 48.24 -9.61 -16.15
N LYS A 616 48.40 -8.48 -16.86
CA LYS A 616 49.36 -8.30 -17.96
C LYS A 616 49.27 -9.43 -18.99
N SER A 617 48.06 -9.76 -19.40
CA SER A 617 47.80 -10.86 -20.34
C SER A 617 46.79 -10.47 -21.41
N TYR A 618 46.68 -11.29 -22.46
CA TYR A 618 45.80 -11.13 -23.60
C TYR A 618 44.76 -12.23 -23.59
N LEU A 619 43.50 -11.85 -23.73
CA LEU A 619 42.40 -12.76 -23.94
C LEU A 619 42.04 -12.73 -25.42
N ILE A 620 42.27 -13.85 -26.12
CA ILE A 620 42.12 -13.92 -27.57
C ILE A 620 41.19 -15.06 -27.92
N ALA A 621 40.21 -14.80 -28.78
CA ALA A 621 39.30 -15.81 -29.28
C ALA A 621 39.41 -15.96 -30.78
N TYR A 622 39.60 -17.19 -31.23
CA TYR A 622 39.88 -17.57 -32.60
C TYR A 622 38.76 -18.42 -33.18
N LYS A 623 38.40 -18.17 -34.45
CA LYS A 623 37.43 -18.99 -35.19
C LYS A 623 37.60 -18.87 -36.70
N GLY A 624 37.62 -20.03 -37.36
CA GLY A 624 37.71 -20.16 -38.82
C GLY A 624 39.14 -19.97 -39.35
N LYS A 625 39.33 -20.32 -40.63
CA LYS A 625 40.64 -20.24 -41.32
C LYS A 625 40.94 -18.88 -41.97
N THR A 626 39.93 -18.03 -42.15
CA THR A 626 40.10 -16.70 -42.77
C THR A 626 39.17 -15.67 -42.12
N LYS A 627 39.36 -14.38 -42.43
CA LYS A 627 38.44 -13.30 -42.02
C LYS A 627 36.98 -13.60 -42.39
N ASN A 628 36.74 -14.26 -43.52
CA ASN A 628 35.38 -14.51 -44.04
C ASN A 628 34.74 -15.82 -43.54
N SER A 629 35.52 -16.70 -42.90
CA SER A 629 35.06 -17.99 -42.37
C SER A 629 34.28 -17.85 -41.05
N ILE A 630 33.13 -17.16 -41.08
CA ILE A 630 32.27 -16.92 -39.90
C ILE A 630 31.04 -17.83 -39.82
N GLN A 631 30.61 -18.42 -40.94
CA GLN A 631 29.31 -19.10 -41.05
C GLN A 631 29.30 -20.56 -40.61
N GLU A 632 30.47 -21.19 -40.66
CA GLU A 632 30.63 -22.61 -40.40
C GLU A 632 30.47 -22.93 -38.92
N TYR A 633 29.91 -24.11 -38.63
CA TYR A 633 29.96 -24.67 -37.29
C TYR A 633 31.33 -25.31 -37.08
N ASP A 634 32.21 -24.59 -36.38
CA ASP A 634 33.62 -24.95 -36.21
C ASP A 634 34.11 -24.54 -34.82
N THR A 635 35.30 -24.99 -34.47
CA THR A 635 36.00 -24.76 -33.22
C THR A 635 36.22 -23.27 -32.97
N LEU A 636 35.64 -22.80 -31.88
CA LEU A 636 35.97 -21.57 -31.19
C LEU A 636 37.06 -21.88 -30.16
N ASN A 637 38.26 -21.33 -30.35
CA ASN A 637 39.36 -21.47 -29.40
C ASN A 637 39.55 -20.15 -28.63
N ILE A 638 39.51 -20.18 -27.30
CA ILE A 638 39.73 -19.01 -26.44
C ILE A 638 41.00 -19.26 -25.63
N GLN A 639 41.93 -18.31 -25.65
CA GLN A 639 43.23 -18.41 -24.99
C GLN A 639 43.48 -17.20 -24.10
N ASN A 640 44.13 -17.42 -22.97
CA ASN A 640 44.71 -16.35 -22.14
C ASN A 640 46.23 -16.48 -22.14
N ILE A 641 46.94 -15.48 -22.65
CA ILE A 641 48.38 -15.50 -22.90
C ILE A 641 49.03 -14.31 -22.21
N LYS A 642 50.05 -14.52 -21.39
CA LYS A 642 50.79 -13.41 -20.78
C LYS A 642 51.56 -12.59 -21.83
N ILE A 643 51.95 -11.38 -21.43
CA ILE A 643 52.76 -10.48 -22.26
C ILE A 643 54.17 -11.01 -22.58
N ASP A 644 54.63 -12.06 -21.90
CA ASP A 644 55.88 -12.78 -22.21
C ASP A 644 55.68 -13.97 -23.16
N GLY A 645 54.44 -14.25 -23.58
CA GLY A 645 54.08 -15.36 -24.46
C GLY A 645 53.68 -16.65 -23.74
N GLU A 646 53.71 -16.72 -22.40
CA GLU A 646 53.24 -17.89 -21.66
C GLU A 646 51.71 -18.06 -21.83
N GLN A 647 51.28 -19.21 -22.36
CA GLN A 647 49.86 -19.56 -22.41
C GLN A 647 49.39 -20.03 -21.03
N LEU A 648 48.53 -19.24 -20.38
CA LEU A 648 47.97 -19.57 -19.07
C LEU A 648 46.90 -20.67 -19.17
N TRP A 649 46.02 -20.57 -20.17
CA TRP A 649 45.03 -21.60 -20.48
C TRP A 649 44.52 -21.45 -21.92
N SER A 650 43.93 -22.53 -22.44
CA SER A 650 43.29 -22.57 -23.76
C SER A 650 42.08 -23.50 -23.71
N SER A 651 40.94 -23.01 -24.17
CA SER A 651 39.67 -23.73 -24.16
C SER A 651 39.05 -23.79 -25.54
N ASN A 652 38.43 -24.93 -25.86
CA ASN A 652 37.81 -25.18 -27.15
C ASN A 652 36.31 -25.42 -26.99
N TYR A 653 35.54 -24.72 -27.81
CA TYR A 653 34.09 -24.82 -27.93
C TYR A 653 33.74 -25.02 -29.41
N LEU A 654 32.51 -25.42 -29.72
CA LEU A 654 31.98 -25.45 -31.08
C LEU A 654 30.96 -24.33 -31.23
N MET A 655 31.09 -23.51 -32.28
CA MET A 655 30.19 -22.37 -32.48
C MET A 655 29.82 -22.19 -33.94
N LYS A 656 28.52 -21.94 -34.17
CA LYS A 656 27.95 -21.38 -35.40
C LYS A 656 27.40 -20.00 -35.04
N GLY A 657 28.07 -18.96 -35.48
CA GLY A 657 27.81 -17.60 -35.05
C GLY A 657 29.07 -16.75 -34.97
N MET A 658 28.94 -15.59 -34.35
CA MET A 658 30.01 -14.60 -34.20
C MET A 658 30.19 -14.23 -32.73
N ILE A 659 31.44 -14.00 -32.34
CA ILE A 659 31.73 -13.44 -31.02
C ILE A 659 31.53 -11.93 -31.10
N THR A 660 30.83 -11.37 -30.11
CA THR A 660 30.68 -9.93 -29.96
C THR A 660 31.80 -9.40 -29.07
N GLU A 661 31.92 -9.91 -27.85
CA GLU A 661 32.83 -9.36 -26.83
C GLU A 661 33.27 -10.46 -25.84
N ILE A 662 34.41 -10.29 -25.19
CA ILE A 662 34.77 -11.05 -23.99
C ILE A 662 35.13 -10.08 -22.87
N LEU A 663 34.31 -10.05 -21.83
CA LEU A 663 34.44 -9.12 -20.72
C LEU A 663 35.17 -9.77 -19.54
N PRO A 664 36.30 -9.20 -19.08
CA PRO A 664 36.95 -9.65 -17.85
C PRO A 664 36.18 -9.19 -16.61
N LEU A 665 36.01 -10.11 -15.65
CA LEU A 665 35.50 -9.86 -14.32
C LEU A 665 36.55 -10.30 -13.28
N GLN A 666 36.35 -9.94 -12.01
CA GLN A 666 37.35 -10.14 -10.96
C GLN A 666 37.94 -11.57 -10.90
N ASN A 667 37.11 -12.61 -11.08
CA ASN A 667 37.52 -14.02 -11.00
C ASN A 667 37.00 -14.89 -12.17
N GLN A 668 36.48 -14.28 -13.23
CA GLN A 668 35.84 -15.01 -14.34
C GLN A 668 35.77 -14.11 -15.59
N PHE A 669 35.35 -14.66 -16.71
CA PHE A 669 35.15 -13.96 -17.97
C PHE A 669 33.72 -14.19 -18.47
N LEU A 670 33.15 -13.21 -19.16
CA LEU A 670 31.88 -13.33 -19.87
C LEU A 670 32.12 -13.28 -21.36
N LEU A 671 31.87 -14.39 -22.05
CA LEU A 671 31.79 -14.42 -23.50
C LEU A 671 30.38 -14.02 -23.92
N VAL A 672 30.28 -12.97 -24.74
CA VAL A 672 29.04 -12.56 -25.40
C VAL A 672 29.17 -12.87 -26.88
N ALA A 673 28.23 -13.66 -27.41
CA ALA A 673 28.26 -14.10 -28.80
C ALA A 673 26.88 -14.10 -29.43
N ASN A 674 26.80 -13.70 -30.69
CA ASN A 674 25.62 -13.87 -31.54
C ASN A 674 25.65 -15.27 -32.15
N ILE A 675 24.79 -16.15 -31.67
CA ILE A 675 24.85 -17.57 -32.01
C ILE A 675 23.62 -18.02 -32.78
N ASN A 676 23.82 -19.07 -33.57
CA ASN A 676 22.78 -20.05 -33.88
C ASN A 676 22.92 -21.28 -32.97
N LYS A 677 24.17 -21.72 -32.76
CA LYS A 677 24.55 -22.84 -31.88
C LYS A 677 25.89 -22.56 -31.23
N LEU A 678 26.01 -22.81 -29.93
CA LEU A 678 27.26 -22.82 -29.17
C LEU A 678 27.26 -24.04 -28.25
N SER A 679 28.32 -24.82 -28.24
CA SER A 679 28.45 -25.94 -27.31
C SER A 679 29.89 -26.15 -26.84
N ASP A 680 30.06 -26.95 -25.80
CA ASP A 680 31.34 -27.60 -25.52
C ASP A 680 31.72 -28.57 -26.65
N ILE A 681 32.98 -29.01 -26.64
CA ILE A 681 33.54 -29.86 -27.70
C ILE A 681 32.87 -31.24 -27.77
N ASN A 682 32.31 -31.71 -26.66
CA ASN A 682 31.59 -32.98 -26.56
C ASN A 682 30.08 -32.84 -26.84
N GLU A 683 29.61 -31.63 -27.12
CA GLU A 683 28.18 -31.27 -27.28
C GLU A 683 27.27 -31.69 -26.11
N THR A 684 27.81 -31.78 -24.88
CA THR A 684 27.02 -32.07 -23.68
C THR A 684 26.25 -30.85 -23.17
N ASN A 685 26.80 -29.66 -23.36
CA ASN A 685 26.20 -28.39 -22.95
C ASN A 685 25.99 -27.53 -24.20
N VAL A 686 24.74 -27.45 -24.67
CA VAL A 686 24.40 -26.76 -25.92
C VAL A 686 23.49 -25.57 -25.66
N LEU A 687 23.92 -24.41 -26.14
CA LEU A 687 23.14 -23.18 -26.23
C LEU A 687 22.62 -23.02 -27.66
N LEU A 688 21.30 -22.92 -27.82
CA LEU A 688 20.62 -22.86 -29.11
C LEU A 688 19.82 -21.57 -29.25
N ALA A 689 19.93 -20.94 -30.42
CA ALA A 689 19.03 -19.90 -30.86
C ALA A 689 17.66 -20.47 -31.27
N ASN A 690 16.68 -19.60 -31.46
CA ASN A 690 15.37 -20.00 -31.98
C ASN A 690 15.44 -20.42 -33.46
N ASN A 691 16.42 -19.90 -34.21
CA ASN A 691 16.64 -20.21 -35.61
C ASN A 691 18.09 -20.66 -35.87
N MET A 692 18.24 -21.73 -36.65
CA MET A 692 19.54 -22.34 -36.98
C MET A 692 20.15 -21.80 -38.28
N GLU A 693 19.40 -20.99 -39.04
CA GLU A 693 19.85 -20.30 -40.24
C GLU A 693 20.87 -19.21 -39.90
N PHE A 694 22.01 -19.20 -40.61
CA PHE A 694 23.07 -18.23 -40.32
C PHE A 694 22.58 -16.81 -40.53
N GLY A 695 22.86 -15.93 -39.57
CA GLY A 695 22.44 -14.54 -39.58
C GLY A 695 21.13 -14.27 -38.83
N LYS A 696 20.34 -15.31 -38.52
CA LYS A 696 19.19 -15.21 -37.63
C LYS A 696 19.59 -15.55 -36.20
N PHE A 697 20.33 -14.62 -35.59
CA PHE A 697 20.99 -14.87 -34.31
C PHE A 697 20.10 -14.65 -33.08
N ASN A 698 20.49 -15.29 -31.98
CA ASN A 698 20.19 -14.87 -30.62
C ASN A 698 21.52 -14.65 -29.89
N THR A 699 21.53 -13.76 -28.90
CA THR A 699 22.75 -13.51 -28.11
C THR A 699 22.90 -14.53 -27.00
N ALA A 700 23.99 -15.28 -27.00
CA ALA A 700 24.42 -16.14 -25.91
C ALA A 700 25.42 -15.43 -25.01
N ILE A 701 25.33 -15.73 -23.72
CA ILE A 701 26.25 -15.29 -22.69
C ILE A 701 26.77 -16.53 -22.00
N LEU A 702 28.09 -16.70 -21.99
CA LEU A 702 28.76 -17.84 -21.38
C LEU A 702 29.74 -17.34 -20.31
N LYS A 703 29.57 -17.81 -19.08
CA LYS A 703 30.54 -17.62 -17.99
C LYS A 703 31.67 -18.61 -18.11
N ILE A 704 32.88 -18.09 -18.15
CA ILE A 704 34.12 -18.85 -18.21
C ILE A 704 34.91 -18.54 -16.93
N ASP A 705 35.38 -19.53 -16.20
CA ASP A 705 36.19 -19.28 -15.00
C ASP A 705 37.61 -18.79 -15.33
N SER A 706 38.39 -18.47 -14.30
CA SER A 706 39.79 -18.04 -14.44
C SER A 706 40.71 -19.05 -15.13
N PHE A 707 40.28 -20.31 -15.30
CA PHE A 707 41.00 -21.41 -15.94
C PHE A 707 40.47 -21.73 -17.34
N GLY A 708 39.55 -20.93 -17.86
CA GLY A 708 38.98 -21.14 -19.18
C GLY A 708 37.83 -22.14 -19.24
N GLN A 709 37.33 -22.67 -18.12
CA GLN A 709 36.23 -23.64 -18.14
C GLN A 709 34.87 -22.94 -18.15
N ALA A 710 33.96 -23.40 -19.01
CA ALA A 710 32.58 -22.95 -18.98
C ALA A 710 31.91 -23.40 -17.67
N LYS A 711 31.31 -22.46 -16.93
CA LYS A 711 30.56 -22.75 -15.70
C LYS A 711 29.06 -22.73 -15.90
N ASP A 712 28.58 -21.76 -16.64
CA ASP A 712 27.16 -21.50 -16.83
C ASP A 712 26.96 -20.67 -18.09
N GLY A 713 25.79 -20.79 -18.72
CA GLY A 713 25.51 -20.12 -19.98
C GLY A 713 24.02 -19.98 -20.24
N THR A 714 23.65 -18.90 -20.90
CA THR A 714 22.25 -18.60 -21.22
C THR A 714 22.14 -17.98 -22.61
N VAL A 715 20.94 -18.05 -23.19
CA VAL A 715 20.62 -17.44 -24.48
C VAL A 715 19.47 -16.46 -24.29
N LEU A 716 19.66 -15.23 -24.76
CA LEU A 716 18.60 -14.25 -24.91
C LEU A 716 17.69 -14.63 -26.08
N LYS A 717 16.70 -15.48 -25.77
CA LYS A 717 15.68 -15.87 -26.74
C LYS A 717 14.75 -14.69 -27.01
N SER A 718 14.58 -14.39 -28.28
CA SER A 718 13.69 -13.37 -28.82
C SER A 718 12.94 -13.98 -30.01
N GLU A 719 11.66 -13.65 -30.18
CA GLU A 719 10.86 -14.10 -31.32
C GLU A 719 11.43 -13.61 -32.65
N GLN A 720 11.97 -12.39 -32.66
CA GLN A 720 12.71 -11.84 -33.78
C GLN A 720 14.22 -12.04 -33.58
N PRO A 721 15.00 -12.28 -34.65
CA PRO A 721 16.46 -12.29 -34.59
C PRO A 721 17.00 -11.02 -33.94
N TYR A 722 18.04 -11.19 -33.12
CA TYR A 722 18.69 -10.11 -32.40
C TYR A 722 20.21 -10.26 -32.49
N GLU A 723 20.86 -9.20 -32.94
CA GLU A 723 22.31 -9.10 -33.06
C GLU A 723 22.84 -8.14 -31.99
N SER A 724 23.54 -8.66 -30.98
CA SER A 724 24.29 -7.84 -30.04
C SER A 724 25.53 -7.28 -30.73
N ILE A 725 25.62 -5.96 -30.77
CA ILE A 725 26.71 -5.21 -31.39
C ILE A 725 27.82 -4.95 -30.37
N PHE A 726 27.43 -4.68 -29.12
CA PHE A 726 28.36 -4.28 -28.07
C PHE A 726 27.89 -4.76 -26.70
N ALA A 727 28.84 -5.10 -25.83
CA ALA A 727 28.55 -5.54 -24.48
C ALA A 727 29.44 -4.80 -23.48
N LEU A 728 28.88 -4.43 -22.32
CA LEU A 728 29.58 -3.67 -21.29
C LEU A 728 29.14 -4.10 -19.89
N SER A 729 30.09 -4.24 -18.98
CA SER A 729 29.85 -4.56 -17.58
C SER A 729 30.22 -3.39 -16.66
N ASP A 730 29.49 -3.19 -15.56
CA ASP A 730 30.04 -2.50 -14.39
C ASP A 730 30.71 -3.44 -13.39
N TYR A 731 31.50 -2.83 -12.51
CA TYR A 731 31.88 -3.37 -11.21
C TYR A 731 30.67 -3.79 -10.32
N ASP A 732 29.49 -3.19 -10.52
CA ASP A 732 28.22 -3.46 -9.83
C ASP A 732 27.47 -4.72 -10.33
N ASN A 733 28.14 -5.63 -11.05
CA ASN A 733 27.58 -6.89 -11.54
C ASN A 733 26.39 -6.75 -12.51
N THR A 734 26.32 -5.67 -13.29
CA THR A 734 25.33 -5.48 -14.38
C THR A 734 26.03 -5.59 -15.73
N LEU A 735 25.49 -6.44 -16.61
CA LEU A 735 25.84 -6.54 -18.01
C LEU A 735 24.78 -5.81 -18.83
N ASN A 736 25.21 -4.84 -19.62
CA ASN A 736 24.39 -4.18 -20.62
C ASN A 736 24.81 -4.64 -22.01
N LEU A 737 23.84 -5.02 -22.82
CA LEU A 737 24.02 -5.45 -24.20
C LEU A 737 23.30 -4.46 -25.09
N ILE A 738 24.03 -3.91 -26.04
CA ILE A 738 23.51 -3.03 -27.07
C ILE A 738 23.47 -3.84 -28.36
N GLY A 739 22.35 -3.81 -29.06
CA GLY A 739 22.19 -4.55 -30.30
C GLY A 739 20.99 -4.10 -31.11
N VAL A 740 20.73 -4.79 -32.21
CA VAL A 740 19.68 -4.43 -33.18
C VAL A 740 18.79 -5.63 -33.47
N LYS A 741 17.50 -5.38 -33.70
CA LYS A 741 16.57 -6.40 -34.21
C LYS A 741 16.75 -6.63 -35.70
N GLY A 742 16.46 -7.85 -36.13
CA GLY A 742 16.50 -8.29 -37.52
C GLY A 742 17.75 -9.10 -37.87
N ASP A 743 17.77 -9.58 -39.11
CA ASP A 743 18.83 -10.46 -39.60
C ASP A 743 20.18 -9.75 -39.67
N TYR A 744 21.26 -10.48 -39.40
CA TYR A 744 22.63 -10.01 -39.53
C TYR A 744 22.89 -9.43 -40.93
N SER A 745 23.51 -8.26 -40.98
CA SER A 745 23.98 -7.64 -42.22
C SER A 745 25.49 -7.55 -42.23
N ARG A 746 26.13 -8.06 -43.29
CA ARG A 746 27.59 -7.98 -43.46
C ARG A 746 28.09 -6.54 -43.58
N ASP A 747 27.27 -5.63 -44.09
CA ASP A 747 27.65 -4.24 -44.35
C ASP A 747 27.58 -3.37 -43.08
N LYS A 748 27.11 -3.95 -41.95
CA LYS A 748 26.95 -3.28 -40.64
C LYS A 748 26.24 -1.92 -40.70
N ASN A 749 25.36 -1.71 -41.67
CA ASN A 749 24.51 -0.53 -41.73
C ASN A 749 23.33 -0.68 -40.75
N TYR A 750 23.26 0.20 -39.75
CA TYR A 750 22.27 0.15 -38.67
C TYR A 750 21.20 1.25 -38.76
N THR A 751 21.25 2.15 -39.76
CA THR A 751 20.40 3.36 -39.84
C THR A 751 18.89 3.11 -39.78
N ASN A 752 18.44 1.96 -40.30
CA ASN A 752 17.02 1.59 -40.35
C ASN A 752 16.69 0.37 -39.46
N LYS A 753 17.55 0.02 -38.51
CA LYS A 753 17.30 -1.09 -37.59
C LYS A 753 16.77 -0.60 -36.25
N ASP A 754 15.89 -1.39 -35.65
CA ASP A 754 15.39 -1.12 -34.30
C ASP A 754 16.48 -1.44 -33.28
N LEU A 755 16.90 -0.42 -32.54
CA LEU A 755 17.88 -0.56 -31.48
C LEU A 755 17.27 -1.19 -30.24
N MET A 756 18.02 -2.08 -29.58
CA MET A 756 17.70 -2.59 -28.26
C MET A 756 18.87 -2.50 -27.29
N LEU A 757 18.53 -2.12 -26.07
CA LEU A 757 19.39 -2.22 -24.89
C LEU A 757 18.83 -3.30 -23.95
N VAL A 758 19.67 -4.26 -23.58
CA VAL A 758 19.35 -5.34 -22.64
C VAL A 758 20.27 -5.27 -21.44
N SER A 759 19.72 -4.95 -20.27
CA SER A 759 20.46 -4.91 -19.00
C SER A 759 20.14 -6.12 -18.14
N MET A 760 21.15 -6.77 -17.57
CA MET A 760 21.00 -7.97 -16.75
C MET A 760 22.03 -8.06 -15.61
N ARG A 761 21.72 -8.83 -14.57
CA ARG A 761 22.67 -9.09 -13.47
C ARG A 761 23.54 -10.31 -13.73
N ILE A 762 24.84 -10.16 -13.50
CA ILE A 762 25.86 -11.15 -13.80
C ILE A 762 25.82 -12.34 -12.82
N ASN A 763 25.58 -12.11 -11.53
CA ASN A 763 25.77 -13.14 -10.50
C ASN A 763 24.89 -14.38 -10.68
N ASN A 764 23.64 -14.22 -11.14
CA ASN A 764 22.72 -15.34 -11.23
C ASN A 764 22.62 -15.96 -12.62
N LEU A 765 23.03 -15.27 -13.71
CA LEU A 765 22.73 -15.58 -15.15
C LEU A 765 21.29 -15.99 -15.49
N LYS A 766 20.43 -16.23 -14.51
CA LYS A 766 18.99 -16.16 -14.61
C LYS A 766 18.69 -14.80 -15.17
N VAL A 767 18.21 -14.82 -16.40
CA VAL A 767 17.50 -13.72 -17.02
C VAL A 767 16.39 -13.34 -16.06
N GLU A 768 16.61 -12.33 -15.21
CA GLU A 768 15.49 -11.58 -14.66
C GLU A 768 14.87 -10.88 -15.86
N GLU A 769 13.84 -11.53 -16.39
CA GLU A 769 13.02 -11.05 -17.49
C GLU A 769 12.72 -9.55 -17.32
N LYS A 770 13.24 -8.73 -18.23
CA LYS A 770 12.67 -7.42 -18.53
C LYS A 770 12.59 -7.25 -20.03
N ASN A 771 11.45 -7.67 -20.59
CA ASN A 771 10.94 -7.34 -21.93
C ASN A 771 11.37 -5.91 -22.32
N ILE A 772 12.08 -5.68 -23.44
CA ILE A 772 11.64 -5.83 -24.84
C ILE A 772 10.32 -5.09 -25.10
N GLN A 773 10.44 -3.80 -25.40
CA GLN A 773 9.81 -3.22 -26.59
C GLN A 773 10.92 -2.57 -27.38
#